data_AF-A0A7H8PZ50-F1
#
_entry.id   AF-A0A7H8PZ50-F1
#
_cell.length_a   1.000
_cell.length_b   1.000
_cell.length_c   1.000
_cell.angle_alpha   90.00
_cell.angle_beta   90.00
_cell.angle_gamma   90.00
#
_symmetry.space_group_name_H-M   'P 1'
#
loop_
_entity.id
_entity.type
_entity.pdbx_description
1 polymer ?
#
loop_
_entity_poly.entity_id
_entity_poly.type
_entity_poly.pdbx_seq_one_letter_code
_entity_poly.pdbx_strand_id
1 'polypeptide(L)'
;MRRIPEQTGAFRVPVFSLLASATLFFASAVSHAQQVNLATGAPVTASTADLPASNAVDGNTGTRWASAAQTDPSWIAVDLGQPYDLDQVEIFWEAANPDTYEIWGSNNGIDWTTLSTQTGGVFGHRTDTVTVDGIYQQVRIQGISRSAGNQWGYSIWELGVYGTLANCDSGCLVELDASTAQARMSGGDIVDVHYTVNGGGQMNVRMTQNGSNWTHNIPNLSVGDVVTYYFTKITAGVGETTSPAQFTFAGQGGSSSSSSSSSSSSSGGGSGGSSSGSGSSSSSSSSGGNPGLGNIVPLFNSGTPLEPAISFETPTALVTRFSDRARDRHAKEDHFQAYDHYLSFYWEDRTAAIEIIDEVAKGGATVRMNVRTQFRLSDTEAENRWFYRGVGTVAEYCDNGVMNVVDNYNYYKERSFNCRENRAIQVGDKLEFEISQFLDPSVPNGRANYYGTTFLYIVGEGLVPWDVGGTTPFGGVKDSYKIAEKAWLGGDTTIHALTSGETDNHFMQMATNMGYDNAQPFMLGRRVLHSSAIDGVHDEKPLENPPFAPMVGLAGPHYINTSCGSCHERNGRAAPAAVGEPLEKWTFKVADANGNPDPYLGSVLQPKARDGAASEGSVSIASWSEQNGLRSPNYAFTGVTPQRFSARIAPNLVGMGLLEAVSEAAITAAADPADANGDGISGRANRVIDPETGDTRLGRFGWKAGAASIRHQLARAFNSDMGVMTSVFPSPDCGSSQADCGAAGAELADNHLQDLTKYIALLGVRPQRNYDDPSVVNGGQLFSSVGCADCHTPTLQTSAYHPFAELRNQTIHPYTDLLLHDMGPGLADNLGEGEASGAEWRTPPLWGLGLSACVTGGVENPIGGQGNEVCTPEHSYLHDGRARSIDEAIRWHGGEGEVSKNAYQALPASQRQDLLNFLNSL
;
A
#
# COMPACT_ATOMS: atom_id res chain seq x y z
N MET A 1 58.03 17.25 2.96
CA MET A 1 58.95 16.43 2.15
C MET A 1 58.51 16.49 0.69
N ARG A 2 59.46 16.85 -0.19
CA ARG A 2 59.58 16.61 -1.64
C ARG A 2 58.33 16.54 -2.55
N ARG A 3 58.29 17.51 -3.48
CA ARG A 3 57.79 17.41 -4.87
C ARG A 3 58.59 16.36 -5.68
N ILE A 4 58.00 15.80 -6.74
CA ILE A 4 58.50 15.74 -8.15
C ILE A 4 57.45 15.05 -9.07
N PRO A 5 57.42 15.36 -10.39
CA PRO A 5 56.25 15.31 -11.29
C PRO A 5 56.41 14.42 -12.57
N GLU A 6 55.38 14.48 -13.44
CA GLU A 6 55.33 14.34 -14.92
C GLU A 6 56.08 13.21 -15.67
N GLN A 7 55.39 12.53 -16.60
CA GLN A 7 55.82 12.47 -18.02
C GLN A 7 54.65 12.23 -19.01
N THR A 8 54.61 13.09 -20.02
CA THR A 8 53.89 13.03 -21.29
C THR A 8 54.59 12.11 -22.30
N GLY A 9 53.83 11.51 -23.25
CA GLY A 9 54.42 10.90 -24.45
C GLY A 9 53.39 10.49 -25.49
N ALA A 10 53.21 11.34 -26.51
CA ALA A 10 52.40 11.08 -27.70
C ALA A 10 53.20 10.29 -28.76
N PHE A 11 52.53 9.41 -29.51
CA PHE A 11 52.96 8.98 -30.84
C PHE A 11 51.77 8.99 -31.82
N ARG A 12 51.95 9.76 -32.90
CA ARG A 12 51.12 9.78 -34.12
C ARG A 12 51.68 8.82 -35.16
N VAL A 13 50.85 8.47 -36.17
CA VAL A 13 51.11 8.29 -37.63
C VAL A 13 50.36 7.04 -38.17
N PRO A 14 49.76 7.02 -39.39
CA PRO A 14 48.98 8.02 -40.13
C PRO A 14 47.62 7.46 -40.66
N VAL A 15 46.80 8.34 -41.22
CA VAL A 15 45.59 8.05 -41.98
C VAL A 15 45.96 7.71 -43.44
N PHE A 16 45.38 6.66 -44.00
CA PHE A 16 45.16 6.51 -45.44
C PHE A 16 43.68 6.23 -45.69
N SER A 17 43.03 7.14 -46.42
CA SER A 17 41.65 7.03 -46.89
C SER A 17 41.54 6.05 -48.06
N LEU A 18 40.49 5.22 -48.05
CA LEU A 18 39.90 4.67 -49.26
C LEU A 18 38.39 4.62 -49.08
N LEU A 19 37.68 5.40 -49.91
CA LEU A 19 36.23 5.37 -50.05
C LEU A 19 35.80 4.05 -50.71
N ALA A 20 34.80 3.39 -50.13
CA ALA A 20 33.89 2.51 -50.86
C ALA A 20 32.48 2.68 -50.26
N SER A 21 31.58 3.25 -51.07
CA SER A 21 30.14 3.27 -50.79
C SER A 21 29.60 1.84 -50.83
N ALA A 22 29.03 1.38 -49.73
CA ALA A 22 28.18 0.20 -49.68
C ALA A 22 26.94 0.55 -48.86
N THR A 23 25.80 0.58 -49.55
CA THR A 23 24.45 0.62 -48.99
C THR A 23 24.24 -0.66 -48.18
N LEU A 24 24.23 -0.56 -46.84
CA LEU A 24 23.86 -1.67 -45.96
C LEU A 24 22.39 -1.55 -45.59
N PHE A 25 21.60 -2.53 -46.04
CA PHE A 25 20.36 -2.92 -45.40
C PHE A 25 20.68 -3.35 -43.96
N PHE A 26 20.15 -2.63 -42.96
CA PHE A 26 20.06 -3.18 -41.61
C PHE A 26 18.95 -4.23 -41.62
N ALA A 27 19.34 -5.49 -41.77
CA ALA A 27 18.52 -6.58 -41.26
C ALA A 27 18.60 -6.51 -39.73
N SER A 28 17.45 -6.31 -39.07
CA SER A 28 17.33 -6.44 -37.63
C SER A 28 17.71 -7.87 -37.23
N ALA A 29 18.92 -8.04 -36.69
CA ALA A 29 19.26 -9.25 -35.96
C ALA A 29 18.49 -9.21 -34.64
N VAL A 30 17.41 -9.99 -34.54
CA VAL A 30 16.88 -10.38 -33.23
C VAL A 30 17.96 -11.21 -32.56
N SER A 31 18.58 -10.69 -31.51
CA SER A 31 19.42 -11.50 -30.63
C SER A 31 18.50 -12.51 -29.93
N HIS A 32 18.49 -13.77 -30.38
CA HIS A 32 18.04 -14.86 -29.52
C HIS A 32 19.11 -15.02 -28.44
N ALA A 33 18.73 -14.80 -27.18
CA ALA A 33 19.56 -15.24 -26.07
C ALA A 33 19.82 -16.74 -26.25
N GLN A 34 21.08 -17.16 -26.18
CA GLN A 34 21.45 -18.57 -26.31
C GLN A 34 20.86 -19.34 -25.12
N GLN A 35 19.90 -20.24 -25.38
CA GLN A 35 19.27 -21.06 -24.34
C GLN A 35 20.34 -21.98 -23.70
N VAL A 36 20.41 -22.01 -22.38
CA VAL A 36 21.43 -22.77 -21.64
C VAL A 36 21.07 -24.26 -21.62
N ASN A 37 22.02 -25.14 -21.96
CA ASN A 37 21.82 -26.59 -21.79
C ASN A 37 21.87 -26.95 -20.30
N LEU A 38 20.72 -27.37 -19.76
CA LEU A 38 20.53 -27.71 -18.36
C LEU A 38 21.16 -29.06 -17.97
N ALA A 39 21.41 -29.93 -18.95
CA ALA A 39 22.01 -31.24 -18.70
C ALA A 39 23.53 -31.16 -18.48
N THR A 40 24.21 -30.11 -18.97
CA THR A 40 25.67 -30.01 -18.86
C THR A 40 26.13 -29.96 -17.40
N GLY A 41 26.92 -30.96 -16.99
CA GLY A 41 27.45 -31.12 -15.63
C GLY A 41 26.47 -31.73 -14.62
N ALA A 42 25.26 -32.09 -15.04
CA ALA A 42 24.22 -32.61 -14.16
C ALA A 42 24.48 -34.06 -13.70
N PRO A 43 24.02 -34.46 -12.49
CA PRO A 43 24.05 -35.87 -12.07
C PRO A 43 23.33 -36.79 -13.05
N VAL A 44 23.94 -37.93 -13.37
CA VAL A 44 23.42 -38.86 -14.39
C VAL A 44 23.54 -40.30 -13.95
N THR A 45 22.51 -41.10 -14.25
CA THR A 45 22.48 -42.55 -14.05
C THR A 45 22.08 -43.26 -15.33
N ALA A 46 22.44 -44.54 -15.47
CA ALA A 46 22.10 -45.33 -16.64
C ALA A 46 21.83 -46.79 -16.27
N SER A 47 21.06 -47.49 -17.09
CA SER A 47 20.78 -48.92 -16.90
C SER A 47 22.05 -49.77 -16.94
N THR A 48 22.98 -49.39 -17.82
CA THR A 48 24.29 -50.01 -18.03
C THR A 48 25.26 -48.95 -18.56
N ALA A 49 26.56 -49.19 -18.40
CA ALA A 49 27.59 -48.25 -18.83
C ALA A 49 28.87 -49.00 -19.23
N ASP A 50 28.97 -49.40 -20.51
CA ASP A 50 30.24 -49.85 -21.11
C ASP A 50 31.21 -48.66 -21.24
N LEU A 51 30.66 -47.45 -21.41
CA LEU A 51 31.34 -46.18 -21.20
C LEU A 51 30.55 -45.32 -20.21
N PRO A 52 31.19 -44.49 -19.37
CA PRO A 52 30.53 -43.74 -18.31
C PRO A 52 29.36 -42.88 -18.78
N ALA A 53 28.27 -42.86 -18.01
CA ALA A 53 27.10 -42.03 -18.30
C ALA A 53 27.40 -40.52 -18.23
N SER A 54 28.34 -40.11 -17.36
CA SER A 54 28.81 -38.72 -17.23
C SER A 54 29.35 -38.13 -18.52
N ASN A 55 29.82 -38.98 -19.45
CA ASN A 55 30.38 -38.52 -20.72
C ASN A 55 29.31 -37.98 -21.69
N ALA A 56 28.02 -38.24 -21.47
CA ALA A 56 26.95 -37.70 -22.31
C ALA A 56 26.48 -36.31 -21.85
N VAL A 57 27.04 -35.78 -20.77
CA VAL A 57 26.63 -34.52 -20.14
C VAL A 57 27.84 -33.67 -19.72
N ASP A 58 29.04 -33.97 -20.22
CA ASP A 58 30.27 -33.29 -19.82
C ASP A 58 30.58 -32.06 -20.69
N GLY A 59 29.73 -31.76 -21.67
CA GLY A 59 29.92 -30.66 -22.61
C GLY A 59 31.02 -30.91 -23.65
N ASN A 60 31.50 -32.15 -23.78
CA ASN A 60 32.56 -32.53 -24.69
C ASN A 60 32.08 -33.57 -25.72
N THR A 61 31.82 -33.11 -26.94
CA THR A 61 31.35 -33.95 -28.06
C THR A 61 32.36 -34.99 -28.57
N GLY A 62 33.54 -35.11 -27.95
CA GLY A 62 34.53 -36.16 -28.19
C GLY A 62 34.47 -37.34 -27.23
N THR A 63 33.65 -37.27 -26.18
CA THR A 63 33.41 -38.34 -25.19
C THR A 63 31.95 -38.81 -25.29
N ARG A 64 31.66 -40.07 -24.94
CA ARG A 64 30.29 -40.62 -25.05
C ARG A 64 29.93 -41.60 -23.94
N TRP A 65 28.65 -41.65 -23.63
CA TRP A 65 28.04 -42.78 -22.94
C TRP A 65 27.79 -43.93 -23.92
N ALA A 66 27.93 -45.16 -23.45
CA ALA A 66 27.54 -46.36 -24.19
C ALA A 66 26.88 -47.36 -23.24
N SER A 67 25.66 -47.79 -23.57
CA SER A 67 25.02 -48.90 -22.86
C SER A 67 25.72 -50.23 -23.18
N ALA A 68 25.47 -51.25 -22.37
CA ALA A 68 25.91 -52.61 -22.64
C ALA A 68 25.44 -53.06 -24.03
N ALA A 69 26.35 -53.68 -24.77
CA ALA A 69 26.03 -54.22 -26.09
C ALA A 69 24.85 -55.20 -26.03
N GLN A 70 23.98 -55.14 -27.04
CA GLN A 70 22.87 -56.08 -27.23
C GLN A 70 21.84 -56.15 -26.11
N THR A 71 21.71 -55.08 -25.32
CA THR A 71 20.77 -55.00 -24.20
C THR A 71 19.67 -53.99 -24.48
N ASP A 72 18.46 -54.50 -24.76
CA ASP A 72 17.25 -53.72 -24.98
C ASP A 72 16.17 -54.09 -23.94
N PRO A 73 15.45 -53.12 -23.35
CA PRO A 73 15.71 -51.68 -23.45
C PRO A 73 16.89 -51.26 -22.56
N SER A 74 17.54 -50.14 -22.91
CA SER A 74 18.55 -49.50 -22.06
C SER A 74 18.30 -48.00 -21.98
N TRP A 75 18.74 -47.36 -20.90
CA TRP A 75 18.40 -45.97 -20.63
C TRP A 75 19.52 -45.18 -19.97
N ILE A 76 19.46 -43.87 -20.16
CA ILE A 76 20.23 -42.87 -19.41
C ILE A 76 19.25 -41.82 -18.87
N ALA A 77 19.43 -41.39 -17.64
CA ALA A 77 18.59 -40.41 -16.96
C ALA A 77 19.45 -39.33 -16.32
N VAL A 78 19.12 -38.07 -16.62
CA VAL A 78 19.75 -36.87 -16.07
C VAL A 78 18.85 -36.25 -15.00
N ASP A 79 19.42 -35.85 -13.88
CA ASP A 79 18.76 -35.08 -12.82
C ASP A 79 19.20 -33.62 -12.90
N LEU A 80 18.28 -32.74 -13.28
CA LEU A 80 18.54 -31.31 -13.46
C LEU A 80 18.68 -30.57 -12.11
N GLY A 81 18.55 -31.29 -10.99
CA GLY A 81 18.65 -30.78 -9.61
C GLY A 81 17.36 -30.14 -9.09
N GLN A 82 16.48 -29.71 -9.99
CA GLN A 82 15.22 -29.01 -9.73
C GLN A 82 14.28 -29.11 -10.94
N PRO A 83 12.95 -28.97 -10.78
CA PRO A 83 12.01 -29.03 -11.91
C PRO A 83 12.19 -27.87 -12.90
N TYR A 84 12.10 -28.16 -14.20
CA TYR A 84 12.08 -27.18 -15.29
C TYR A 84 10.82 -27.36 -16.13
N ASP A 85 10.21 -26.27 -16.61
CA ASP A 85 9.20 -26.31 -17.66
C ASP A 85 9.96 -26.54 -18.96
N LEU A 86 9.90 -27.78 -19.43
CA LEU A 86 10.76 -28.25 -20.51
C LEU A 86 10.20 -27.78 -21.85
N ASP A 87 11.09 -27.27 -22.69
CA ASP A 87 10.76 -26.83 -24.05
C ASP A 87 11.29 -27.81 -25.09
N GLN A 88 12.46 -28.41 -24.83
CA GLN A 88 13.21 -29.17 -25.84
C GLN A 88 14.24 -30.13 -25.24
N VAL A 89 14.42 -31.28 -25.90
CA VAL A 89 15.53 -32.21 -25.67
C VAL A 89 16.28 -32.43 -26.98
N GLU A 90 17.60 -32.33 -26.94
CA GLU A 90 18.50 -32.55 -28.08
C GLU A 90 19.41 -33.75 -27.76
N ILE A 91 19.51 -34.72 -28.67
CA ILE A 91 20.29 -35.94 -28.43
C ILE A 91 21.27 -36.12 -29.58
N PHE A 92 22.55 -36.02 -29.29
CA PHE A 92 23.60 -36.28 -30.27
C PHE A 92 24.01 -37.76 -30.21
N TRP A 93 23.44 -38.57 -31.08
CA TRP A 93 23.69 -40.01 -31.16
C TRP A 93 25.00 -40.35 -31.88
N GLU A 94 25.70 -41.37 -31.39
CA GLU A 94 26.72 -42.08 -32.17
C GLU A 94 26.05 -42.99 -33.22
N ALA A 95 26.82 -43.66 -34.08
CA ALA A 95 26.29 -44.65 -35.02
C ALA A 95 25.38 -45.70 -34.34
N ALA A 96 25.75 -46.17 -33.15
CA ALA A 96 24.98 -47.09 -32.33
C ALA A 96 23.78 -46.38 -31.64
N ASN A 97 22.71 -46.15 -32.42
CA ASN A 97 21.52 -45.41 -32.00
C ASN A 97 20.24 -46.29 -31.98
N PRO A 98 19.11 -45.78 -31.45
CA PRO A 98 17.83 -46.47 -31.50
C PRO A 98 17.11 -46.36 -32.85
N ASP A 99 16.35 -47.40 -33.21
CA ASP A 99 15.21 -47.29 -34.13
C ASP A 99 14.05 -46.60 -33.42
N THR A 100 13.68 -47.13 -32.24
CA THR A 100 12.62 -46.59 -31.40
C THR A 100 13.16 -46.23 -30.02
N TYR A 101 12.86 -45.02 -29.57
CA TYR A 101 13.16 -44.56 -28.22
C TYR A 101 12.06 -43.64 -27.70
N GLU A 102 12.04 -43.48 -26.38
CA GLU A 102 11.13 -42.56 -25.69
C GLU A 102 11.90 -41.57 -24.84
N ILE A 103 11.33 -40.38 -24.70
CA ILE A 103 11.79 -39.35 -23.77
C ILE A 103 10.79 -39.31 -22.62
N TRP A 104 11.27 -39.54 -21.41
CA TRP A 104 10.44 -39.57 -20.20
C TRP A 104 10.83 -38.44 -19.26
N GLY A 105 9.83 -37.84 -18.59
CA GLY A 105 10.00 -36.87 -17.51
C GLY A 105 9.64 -37.47 -16.16
N SER A 106 10.34 -37.06 -15.10
CA SER A 106 10.04 -37.43 -13.70
C SER A 106 10.36 -36.31 -12.71
N ASN A 107 9.63 -36.24 -11.59
CA ASN A 107 9.90 -35.33 -10.47
C ASN A 107 10.41 -36.03 -9.20
N ASN A 108 10.50 -37.36 -9.21
CA ASN A 108 10.96 -38.17 -8.08
C ASN A 108 11.99 -39.26 -8.47
N GLY A 109 12.27 -39.44 -9.76
CA GLY A 109 13.22 -40.41 -10.31
C GLY A 109 12.73 -41.87 -10.29
N ILE A 110 11.55 -42.13 -9.74
CA ILE A 110 10.93 -43.45 -9.62
C ILE A 110 9.82 -43.59 -10.65
N ASP A 111 9.00 -42.55 -10.74
CA ASP A 111 7.79 -42.48 -11.53
C ASP A 111 8.00 -41.66 -12.79
N TRP A 112 7.73 -42.24 -13.96
CA TRP A 112 8.09 -41.65 -15.24
C TRP A 112 6.89 -41.47 -16.15
N THR A 113 6.79 -40.29 -16.77
CA THR A 113 5.78 -39.96 -17.79
C THR A 113 6.44 -39.87 -19.15
N THR A 114 5.91 -40.57 -20.16
CA THR A 114 6.39 -40.45 -21.54
C THR A 114 6.00 -39.09 -22.13
N LEU A 115 6.98 -38.26 -22.46
CA LEU A 115 6.82 -36.95 -23.08
C LEU A 115 6.79 -37.06 -24.61
N SER A 116 7.58 -37.98 -25.17
CA SER A 116 7.65 -38.19 -26.61
C SER A 116 8.12 -39.60 -26.96
N THR A 117 7.61 -40.15 -28.05
CA THR A 117 8.05 -41.43 -28.64
C THR A 117 8.53 -41.18 -30.06
N GLN A 118 9.76 -41.59 -30.36
CA GLN A 118 10.40 -41.45 -31.66
C GLN A 118 10.65 -42.84 -32.25
N THR A 119 10.41 -43.00 -33.55
CA THR A 119 10.50 -44.29 -34.26
C THR A 119 11.17 -44.11 -35.63
N GLY A 120 11.65 -45.20 -36.23
CA GLY A 120 12.21 -45.19 -37.58
C GLY A 120 13.65 -44.70 -37.67
N GLY A 121 14.39 -44.72 -36.56
CA GLY A 121 15.80 -44.36 -36.52
C GLY A 121 16.69 -45.31 -37.32
N VAL A 122 17.58 -44.75 -38.14
CA VAL A 122 18.53 -45.52 -38.97
C VAL A 122 19.93 -45.49 -38.35
N PHE A 123 20.65 -46.62 -38.43
CA PHE A 123 22.01 -46.75 -37.94
C PHE A 123 22.96 -45.72 -38.59
N GLY A 124 23.73 -45.00 -37.77
CA GLY A 124 24.58 -43.89 -38.23
C GLY A 124 24.54 -42.68 -37.29
N HIS A 125 25.51 -41.77 -37.42
CA HIS A 125 25.55 -40.58 -36.58
C HIS A 125 24.37 -39.66 -36.89
N ARG A 126 23.65 -39.20 -35.87
CA ARG A 126 22.56 -38.23 -36.04
C ARG A 126 22.31 -37.42 -34.79
N THR A 127 21.72 -36.25 -34.96
CA THR A 127 21.20 -35.44 -33.86
C THR A 127 19.69 -35.39 -33.99
N ASP A 128 19.01 -35.76 -32.91
CA ASP A 128 17.55 -35.66 -32.82
C ASP A 128 17.20 -34.48 -31.91
N THR A 129 16.45 -33.50 -32.41
CA THR A 129 15.94 -32.36 -31.62
C THR A 129 14.42 -32.51 -31.49
N VAL A 130 13.95 -32.69 -30.27
CA VAL A 130 12.55 -33.04 -29.98
C VAL A 130 11.95 -32.00 -29.06
N THR A 131 10.87 -31.36 -29.49
CA THR A 131 10.05 -30.51 -28.60
C THR A 131 9.34 -31.39 -27.59
N VAL A 132 9.41 -30.98 -26.33
CA VAL A 132 8.71 -31.61 -25.21
C VAL A 132 8.01 -30.51 -24.42
N ASP A 133 7.04 -30.88 -23.60
CA ASP A 133 6.31 -29.97 -22.73
C ASP A 133 6.12 -30.58 -21.32
N GLY A 134 5.98 -29.70 -20.34
CA GLY A 134 5.66 -30.08 -18.95
C GLY A 134 6.83 -29.93 -17.98
N ILE A 135 6.47 -29.94 -16.69
CA ILE A 135 7.36 -29.59 -15.58
C ILE A 135 8.02 -30.83 -15.00
N TYR A 136 9.34 -31.00 -15.21
CA TYR A 136 10.09 -32.17 -14.76
C TYR A 136 11.50 -31.84 -14.25
N GLN A 137 11.91 -32.51 -13.17
CA GLN A 137 13.26 -32.42 -12.61
C GLN A 137 14.24 -33.38 -13.28
N GLN A 138 13.77 -34.55 -13.71
CA GLN A 138 14.60 -35.57 -14.34
C GLN A 138 14.09 -35.89 -15.73
N VAL A 139 15.01 -36.10 -16.66
CA VAL A 139 14.72 -36.50 -18.03
C VAL A 139 15.45 -37.80 -18.34
N ARG A 140 14.74 -38.80 -18.86
CA ARG A 140 15.29 -40.10 -19.24
C ARG A 140 15.10 -40.34 -20.72
N ILE A 141 16.17 -40.79 -21.37
CA ILE A 141 16.14 -41.31 -22.73
C ILE A 141 16.10 -42.84 -22.64
N GLN A 142 14.96 -43.41 -23.04
CA GLN A 142 14.67 -44.84 -22.96
C GLN A 142 14.80 -45.45 -24.37
N GLY A 143 15.94 -46.09 -24.67
CA GLY A 143 16.12 -46.84 -25.91
C GLY A 143 15.31 -48.13 -25.87
N ILE A 144 14.32 -48.27 -26.76
CA ILE A 144 13.38 -49.40 -26.79
C ILE A 144 13.87 -50.48 -27.74
N SER A 145 14.21 -50.10 -28.98
CA SER A 145 14.76 -51.01 -29.99
C SER A 145 15.91 -50.34 -30.73
N ARG A 146 16.95 -51.13 -31.00
CA ARG A 146 18.12 -50.66 -31.76
C ARG A 146 17.82 -50.54 -33.25
N SER A 147 18.50 -49.60 -33.90
CA SER A 147 18.39 -49.43 -35.36
C SER A 147 18.86 -50.65 -36.12
N ALA A 148 18.23 -50.90 -37.28
CA ALA A 148 18.55 -52.05 -38.11
C ALA A 148 20.05 -52.06 -38.49
N GLY A 149 20.78 -53.10 -38.09
CA GLY A 149 22.22 -53.24 -38.30
C GLY A 149 23.09 -52.83 -37.10
N ASN A 150 22.52 -52.24 -36.04
CA ASN A 150 23.23 -51.94 -34.80
C ASN A 150 23.46 -53.24 -33.98
N GLN A 151 24.71 -53.73 -33.98
CA GLN A 151 25.10 -54.92 -33.18
C GLN A 151 25.59 -54.58 -31.77
N TRP A 152 25.64 -53.30 -31.41
CA TRP A 152 26.10 -52.77 -30.12
C TRP A 152 24.92 -52.43 -29.20
N GLY A 153 25.11 -51.47 -28.30
CA GLY A 153 24.07 -50.86 -27.46
C GLY A 153 23.59 -49.52 -28.02
N TYR A 154 23.13 -48.63 -27.15
CA TYR A 154 22.84 -47.23 -27.48
C TYR A 154 24.00 -46.35 -27.03
N SER A 155 24.30 -45.30 -27.79
CA SER A 155 25.40 -44.41 -27.46
C SER A 155 25.13 -42.96 -27.84
N ILE A 156 25.42 -42.08 -26.88
CA ILE A 156 25.14 -40.64 -26.94
C ILE A 156 26.46 -39.90 -26.69
N TRP A 157 26.83 -39.05 -27.64
CA TRP A 157 27.97 -38.12 -27.53
C TRP A 157 27.64 -36.98 -26.57
N GLU A 158 26.47 -36.35 -26.70
CA GLU A 158 26.02 -35.29 -25.79
C GLU A 158 24.49 -35.26 -25.72
N LEU A 159 23.95 -34.94 -24.55
CA LEU A 159 22.54 -34.74 -24.27
C LEU A 159 22.29 -33.27 -23.89
N GLY A 160 21.38 -32.65 -24.63
CA GLY A 160 20.83 -31.32 -24.37
C GLY A 160 19.44 -31.40 -23.76
N VAL A 161 19.22 -30.70 -22.65
CA VAL A 161 17.87 -30.47 -22.11
C VAL A 161 17.70 -28.97 -21.91
N TYR A 162 16.63 -28.43 -22.46
CA TYR A 162 16.34 -27.00 -22.46
C TYR A 162 14.93 -26.74 -21.97
N GLY A 163 14.80 -25.69 -21.18
CA GLY A 163 13.57 -25.28 -20.56
C GLY A 163 13.81 -24.06 -19.71
N THR A 164 12.73 -23.50 -19.19
CA THR A 164 12.82 -22.47 -18.16
C THR A 164 12.67 -23.12 -16.79
N LEU A 165 13.34 -22.58 -15.76
CA LEU A 165 13.19 -23.13 -14.41
C LEU A 165 11.70 -23.14 -14.06
N ALA A 166 11.16 -24.32 -13.74
CA ALA A 166 9.79 -24.41 -13.26
C ALA A 166 9.86 -23.89 -11.84
N ASN A 167 9.65 -22.59 -11.73
CA ASN A 167 9.76 -21.88 -10.48
C ASN A 167 8.68 -22.40 -9.53
N CYS A 168 9.03 -23.38 -8.69
CA CYS A 168 8.40 -23.54 -7.38
C CYS A 168 8.88 -22.43 -6.42
N ASP A 169 9.43 -21.33 -6.92
CA ASP A 169 9.73 -20.10 -6.17
C ASP A 169 8.44 -19.51 -5.56
N SER A 170 7.30 -19.75 -6.20
CA SER A 170 5.94 -19.48 -5.70
C SER A 170 5.21 -20.74 -5.18
N GLY A 171 5.93 -21.84 -5.01
CA GLY A 171 5.47 -23.08 -4.40
C GLY A 171 4.60 -23.98 -5.29
N CYS A 172 4.73 -25.31 -5.13
CA CYS A 172 4.06 -26.32 -5.94
C CYS A 172 3.81 -27.63 -5.17
N LEU A 173 2.91 -28.50 -5.65
CA LEU A 173 2.73 -29.89 -5.19
C LEU A 173 3.19 -30.89 -6.25
N VAL A 174 3.91 -31.94 -5.83
CA VAL A 174 4.34 -33.05 -6.68
C VAL A 174 4.00 -34.40 -6.04
N GLU A 175 3.64 -35.42 -6.82
CA GLU A 175 3.44 -36.77 -6.25
C GLU A 175 4.78 -37.40 -5.86
N LEU A 176 4.84 -37.95 -4.65
CA LEU A 176 6.02 -38.63 -4.13
C LEU A 176 5.90 -40.16 -4.29
N ASP A 177 4.71 -40.72 -4.07
CA ASP A 177 4.37 -42.13 -4.22
C ASP A 177 2.85 -42.33 -4.37
N ALA A 178 2.39 -43.59 -4.41
CA ALA A 178 0.99 -43.99 -4.59
C ALA A 178 0.00 -43.45 -3.53
N SER A 179 0.46 -42.87 -2.43
CA SER A 179 -0.38 -42.35 -1.34
C SER A 179 0.07 -41.00 -0.76
N THR A 180 1.09 -40.36 -1.34
CA THR A 180 1.73 -39.17 -0.79
C THR A 180 2.03 -38.14 -1.87
N ALA A 181 1.62 -36.89 -1.65
CA ALA A 181 2.10 -35.73 -2.40
C ALA A 181 3.06 -34.91 -1.53
N GLN A 182 4.04 -34.24 -2.13
CA GLN A 182 5.01 -33.39 -1.45
C GLN A 182 4.87 -31.94 -1.93
N ALA A 183 4.63 -31.04 -0.98
CA ALA A 183 4.70 -29.60 -1.18
C ALA A 183 6.15 -29.17 -1.24
N ARG A 184 6.51 -28.32 -2.22
CA ARG A 184 7.86 -27.81 -2.44
C ARG A 184 7.81 -26.31 -2.67
N MET A 185 8.78 -25.59 -2.11
CA MET A 185 8.97 -24.17 -2.37
C MET A 185 10.45 -23.79 -2.28
N SER A 186 10.90 -22.82 -3.08
CA SER A 186 12.31 -22.41 -3.11
C SER A 186 12.49 -20.95 -2.64
N GLY A 187 13.59 -20.69 -1.93
CA GLY A 187 13.91 -19.41 -1.30
C GLY A 187 13.12 -19.14 -0.01
N GLY A 188 13.45 -18.05 0.67
CA GLY A 188 12.83 -17.65 1.93
C GLY A 188 13.52 -18.24 3.15
N ASP A 189 13.48 -17.48 4.24
CA ASP A 189 14.05 -17.83 5.55
C ASP A 189 13.15 -18.82 6.30
N ILE A 190 11.85 -18.78 6.01
CA ILE A 190 10.80 -19.61 6.58
C ILE A 190 9.74 -19.87 5.50
N VAL A 191 9.24 -21.10 5.37
CA VAL A 191 8.06 -21.38 4.53
C VAL A 191 7.04 -22.25 5.27
N ASP A 192 5.78 -21.82 5.22
CA ASP A 192 4.60 -22.58 5.64
C ASP A 192 3.80 -23.03 4.39
N VAL A 193 3.30 -24.27 4.38
CA VAL A 193 2.29 -24.73 3.41
C VAL A 193 0.93 -24.81 4.08
N HIS A 194 -0.09 -24.34 3.36
CA HIS A 194 -1.48 -24.36 3.77
C HIS A 194 -2.24 -25.24 2.79
N TYR A 195 -2.96 -26.26 3.24
CA TYR A 195 -3.70 -27.13 2.33
C TYR A 195 -4.96 -27.74 2.94
N THR A 196 -5.92 -28.07 2.07
CA THR A 196 -7.10 -28.91 2.37
C THR A 196 -7.13 -30.09 1.41
N VAL A 197 -7.70 -31.22 1.82
CA VAL A 197 -7.96 -32.37 0.95
C VAL A 197 -9.46 -32.54 0.82
N ASN A 198 -9.98 -32.54 -0.41
CA ASN A 198 -11.41 -32.67 -0.75
C ASN A 198 -12.33 -31.68 0.02
N GLY A 199 -11.84 -30.46 0.27
CA GLY A 199 -12.59 -29.45 1.03
C GLY A 199 -12.73 -29.75 2.53
N GLY A 200 -11.92 -30.65 3.07
CA GLY A 200 -11.82 -30.92 4.51
C GLY A 200 -11.17 -29.77 5.29
N GLY A 201 -10.87 -30.00 6.57
CA GLY A 201 -10.23 -29.00 7.43
C GLY A 201 -8.85 -28.56 6.90
N GLN A 202 -8.56 -27.25 7.01
CA GLN A 202 -7.28 -26.69 6.57
C GLN A 202 -6.15 -27.06 7.52
N MET A 203 -5.07 -27.56 6.94
CA MET A 203 -3.81 -27.85 7.60
C MET A 203 -2.82 -26.73 7.29
N ASN A 204 -2.18 -26.17 8.33
CA ASN A 204 -1.14 -25.15 8.21
C ASN A 204 0.14 -25.72 8.80
N VAL A 205 1.18 -25.91 7.98
CA VAL A 205 2.37 -26.65 8.39
C VAL A 205 3.65 -25.94 7.99
N ARG A 206 4.53 -25.73 8.98
CA ARG A 206 5.91 -25.31 8.77
C ARG A 206 6.66 -26.37 7.98
N MET A 207 7.14 -25.99 6.81
CA MET A 207 7.89 -26.88 5.94
C MET A 207 9.30 -27.10 6.50
N THR A 208 9.93 -28.20 6.10
CA THR A 208 11.30 -28.54 6.47
C THR A 208 12.27 -28.00 5.43
N GLN A 209 13.27 -27.23 5.87
CA GLN A 209 14.31 -26.67 5.01
C GLN A 209 15.41 -27.69 4.68
N ASN A 210 15.80 -27.76 3.42
CA ASN A 210 16.98 -28.47 2.94
C ASN A 210 17.69 -27.63 1.85
N GLY A 211 18.77 -26.95 2.22
CA GLY A 211 19.40 -25.95 1.37
C GLY A 211 18.50 -24.72 1.19
N SER A 212 18.35 -24.23 -0.05
CA SER A 212 17.43 -23.14 -0.40
C SER A 212 15.97 -23.59 -0.55
N ASN A 213 15.66 -24.87 -0.33
CA ASN A 213 14.37 -25.45 -0.66
C ASN A 213 13.63 -25.90 0.60
N TRP A 214 12.30 -25.79 0.58
CA TRP A 214 11.39 -26.13 1.66
C TRP A 214 10.46 -27.25 1.21
N THR A 215 10.26 -28.25 2.05
CA THR A 215 9.43 -29.43 1.71
C THR A 215 8.47 -29.86 2.82
N HIS A 216 7.29 -30.38 2.46
CA HIS A 216 6.37 -31.02 3.39
C HIS A 216 5.59 -32.14 2.69
N ASN A 217 5.52 -33.33 3.29
CA ASN A 217 4.78 -34.47 2.75
C ASN A 217 3.34 -34.47 3.26
N ILE A 218 2.39 -34.66 2.36
CA ILE A 218 0.95 -34.80 2.60
C ILE A 218 0.59 -36.29 2.39
N PRO A 219 0.48 -37.08 3.46
CA PRO A 219 0.24 -38.52 3.36
C PRO A 219 -1.26 -38.87 3.32
N ASN A 220 -1.56 -40.15 3.03
CA ASN A 220 -2.90 -40.75 3.04
C ASN A 220 -3.85 -40.24 1.94
N LEU A 221 -3.31 -39.85 0.79
CA LEU A 221 -4.10 -39.44 -0.37
C LEU A 221 -4.54 -40.67 -1.18
N SER A 222 -5.76 -40.61 -1.72
CA SER A 222 -6.32 -41.59 -2.65
C SER A 222 -6.47 -40.98 -4.05
N VAL A 223 -6.38 -41.81 -5.09
CA VAL A 223 -6.56 -41.37 -6.48
C VAL A 223 -7.88 -40.60 -6.64
N GLY A 224 -7.80 -39.39 -7.18
CA GLY A 224 -8.91 -38.45 -7.35
C GLY A 224 -9.06 -37.41 -6.23
N ASP A 225 -8.30 -37.52 -5.14
CA ASP A 225 -8.32 -36.53 -4.07
C ASP A 225 -7.82 -35.17 -4.59
N VAL A 226 -8.56 -34.11 -4.34
CA VAL A 226 -8.20 -32.74 -4.72
C VAL A 226 -7.58 -32.04 -3.51
N VAL A 227 -6.30 -31.70 -3.62
CA VAL A 227 -5.57 -30.89 -2.65
C VAL A 227 -5.63 -29.43 -3.08
N THR A 228 -6.31 -28.58 -2.32
CA THR A 228 -6.25 -27.13 -2.52
C THR A 228 -5.19 -26.58 -1.59
N TYR A 229 -4.19 -25.85 -2.12
CA TYR A 229 -2.99 -25.46 -1.39
C TYR A 229 -2.48 -24.07 -1.76
N TYR A 230 -1.73 -23.46 -0.85
CA TYR A 230 -0.92 -22.27 -1.08
C TYR A 230 0.22 -22.22 -0.06
N PHE A 231 1.17 -21.31 -0.24
CA PHE A 231 2.33 -21.17 0.65
C PHE A 231 2.41 -19.79 1.25
N THR A 232 2.98 -19.69 2.44
CA THR A 232 3.47 -18.44 3.00
C THR A 232 4.97 -18.53 3.12
N LYS A 233 5.69 -17.71 2.35
CA LYS A 233 7.13 -17.61 2.32
C LYS A 233 7.55 -16.33 3.04
N ILE A 234 8.37 -16.45 4.07
CA ILE A 234 8.93 -15.32 4.78
C ILE A 234 10.38 -15.15 4.33
N THR A 235 10.71 -14.00 3.76
CA THR A 235 12.09 -13.64 3.38
C THR A 235 12.42 -12.30 4.02
N ALA A 236 13.53 -12.22 4.76
CA ALA A 236 13.93 -11.05 5.53
C ALA A 236 12.83 -10.50 6.45
N GLY A 237 12.01 -11.39 7.03
CA GLY A 237 10.91 -11.04 7.92
C GLY A 237 9.62 -10.56 7.23
N VAL A 238 9.61 -10.44 5.89
CA VAL A 238 8.41 -10.13 5.10
C VAL A 238 7.76 -11.42 4.62
N GLY A 239 6.49 -11.64 4.99
CA GLY A 239 5.70 -12.79 4.58
C GLY A 239 4.93 -12.53 3.28
N GLU A 240 5.19 -13.33 2.27
CA GLU A 240 4.49 -13.35 0.99
C GLU A 240 3.66 -14.63 0.89
N THR A 241 2.37 -14.50 0.62
CA THR A 241 1.48 -15.65 0.44
C THR A 241 1.14 -15.83 -1.02
N THR A 242 1.22 -17.07 -1.50
CA THR A 242 0.94 -17.38 -2.91
C THR A 242 -0.54 -17.64 -3.15
N SER A 243 -1.00 -17.45 -4.38
CA SER A 243 -2.41 -17.68 -4.71
C SER A 243 -2.80 -19.14 -4.50
N PRO A 244 -4.01 -19.44 -4.00
CA PRO A 244 -4.52 -20.80 -3.89
C PRO A 244 -4.52 -21.53 -5.24
N ALA A 245 -3.92 -22.71 -5.24
CA ALA A 245 -3.88 -23.62 -6.37
C ALA A 245 -4.56 -24.95 -6.02
N GLN A 246 -4.99 -25.69 -7.04
CA GLN A 246 -5.55 -27.03 -6.89
C GLN A 246 -4.64 -28.07 -7.54
N PHE A 247 -4.52 -29.21 -6.86
CA PHE A 247 -3.74 -30.35 -7.30
C PHE A 247 -4.59 -31.61 -7.12
N THR A 248 -4.90 -32.30 -8.21
CA THR A 248 -5.63 -33.57 -8.16
C THR A 248 -4.64 -34.71 -8.09
N PHE A 249 -4.66 -35.48 -7.01
CA PHE A 249 -3.80 -36.64 -6.80
C PHE A 249 -4.21 -37.76 -7.74
N ALA A 250 -3.38 -38.02 -8.74
CA ALA A 250 -3.51 -39.10 -9.71
C ALA A 250 -3.06 -40.46 -9.14
N GLY A 251 -2.24 -40.46 -8.09
CA GLY A 251 -1.73 -41.64 -7.39
C GLY A 251 -0.97 -42.58 -8.33
N GLN A 252 0.34 -42.44 -8.34
CA GLN A 252 1.23 -43.27 -9.15
C GLN A 252 1.03 -44.79 -8.92
N GLY A 253 0.36 -45.44 -9.88
CA GLY A 253 0.43 -46.89 -10.11
C GLY A 253 -0.88 -47.56 -10.52
N GLY A 254 -1.17 -47.65 -11.83
CA GLY A 254 -2.07 -48.68 -12.38
C GLY A 254 -3.00 -48.23 -13.51
N SER A 255 -2.61 -48.57 -14.73
CA SER A 255 -3.39 -48.82 -15.96
C SER A 255 -4.94 -48.69 -15.95
N SER A 256 -5.44 -48.16 -17.09
CA SER A 256 -6.77 -48.40 -17.73
C SER A 256 -7.97 -47.72 -17.05
N SER A 257 -9.03 -47.26 -17.71
CA SER A 257 -9.46 -47.12 -19.10
C SER A 257 -10.88 -46.52 -19.07
N SER A 258 -11.30 -45.82 -20.14
CA SER A 258 -12.70 -45.62 -20.60
C SER A 258 -13.64 -44.77 -19.71
N SER A 259 -14.68 -44.07 -20.17
CA SER A 259 -15.18 -43.65 -21.48
C SER A 259 -16.48 -42.85 -21.23
N SER A 260 -16.71 -41.80 -22.01
CA SER A 260 -18.00 -41.28 -22.55
C SER A 260 -19.34 -41.59 -21.83
N SER A 261 -20.20 -40.57 -21.66
CA SER A 261 -21.28 -40.26 -22.64
C SER A 261 -22.40 -39.37 -22.06
N SER A 262 -22.61 -38.22 -22.72
CA SER A 262 -23.88 -37.59 -23.19
C SER A 262 -25.23 -37.71 -22.47
N SER A 263 -25.97 -36.59 -22.55
CA SER A 263 -27.41 -36.42 -22.93
C SER A 263 -28.30 -35.78 -21.85
N SER A 264 -29.37 -35.01 -22.11
CA SER A 264 -29.81 -34.10 -23.18
C SER A 264 -31.20 -33.55 -22.78
N SER A 265 -31.51 -32.30 -23.15
CA SER A 265 -32.87 -31.73 -23.38
C SER A 265 -33.83 -31.61 -22.17
N SER A 266 -34.82 -30.71 -22.11
CA SER A 266 -35.61 -30.06 -23.15
C SER A 266 -36.36 -28.81 -22.60
N SER A 267 -36.83 -28.03 -23.57
CA SER A 267 -37.57 -26.77 -23.58
C SER A 267 -39.02 -26.79 -23.05
N GLY A 268 -39.53 -25.61 -22.68
CA GLY A 268 -40.96 -25.27 -22.64
C GLY A 268 -41.18 -23.76 -22.46
N GLY A 269 -41.78 -23.09 -23.46
CA GLY A 269 -42.01 -21.63 -23.47
C GLY A 269 -43.41 -21.19 -23.02
N GLY A 270 -43.65 -19.87 -23.03
CA GLY A 270 -45.02 -19.31 -23.03
C GLY A 270 -45.21 -17.94 -22.35
N SER A 271 -44.95 -16.87 -23.12
CA SER A 271 -45.71 -15.62 -23.27
C SER A 271 -46.23 -14.77 -22.09
N GLY A 272 -45.96 -13.45 -22.19
CA GLY A 272 -47.00 -12.42 -22.12
C GLY A 272 -46.67 -11.13 -21.36
N GLY A 273 -46.80 -9.97 -22.03
CA GLY A 273 -47.14 -8.71 -21.36
C GLY A 273 -46.31 -7.48 -21.74
N SER A 274 -46.73 -6.77 -22.80
CA SER A 274 -46.27 -5.42 -23.16
C SER A 274 -46.68 -4.37 -22.12
N SER A 275 -45.84 -3.36 -21.88
CA SER A 275 -46.33 -2.00 -21.66
C SER A 275 -45.30 -0.96 -22.11
N SER A 276 -45.77 -0.08 -22.98
CA SER A 276 -45.12 1.09 -23.54
C SER A 276 -45.27 2.29 -22.60
N GLY A 277 -44.19 3.05 -22.39
CA GLY A 277 -44.22 4.33 -21.68
C GLY A 277 -43.07 5.22 -22.13
N SER A 278 -43.37 6.11 -23.08
CA SER A 278 -42.48 7.13 -23.62
C SER A 278 -41.98 8.10 -22.54
N GLY A 279 -40.68 8.35 -22.49
CA GLY A 279 -40.05 9.39 -21.68
C GLY A 279 -39.07 10.18 -22.54
N SER A 280 -39.37 11.46 -22.72
CA SER A 280 -38.78 12.39 -23.67
C SER A 280 -37.29 12.68 -23.43
N SER A 281 -36.49 12.56 -24.48
CA SER A 281 -35.13 13.09 -24.56
C SER A 281 -35.18 14.60 -24.76
N SER A 282 -34.57 15.36 -23.83
CA SER A 282 -34.26 16.78 -24.03
C SER A 282 -32.76 16.92 -24.23
N SER A 283 -32.37 17.00 -25.50
CA SER A 283 -31.05 17.41 -25.92
C SER A 283 -30.94 18.94 -25.74
N SER A 284 -30.01 19.38 -24.90
CA SER A 284 -29.54 20.77 -24.92
C SER A 284 -28.06 20.78 -25.26
N SER A 285 -27.80 21.07 -26.53
CA SER A 285 -26.52 21.55 -27.01
C SER A 285 -26.26 22.94 -26.46
N SER A 286 -25.14 23.15 -25.75
CA SER A 286 -24.59 24.49 -25.61
C SER A 286 -23.06 24.44 -25.66
N SER A 287 -22.55 25.09 -26.70
CA SER A 287 -21.16 25.46 -26.92
C SER A 287 -20.83 26.73 -26.14
N GLY A 288 -19.69 26.74 -25.45
CA GLY A 288 -18.85 27.94 -25.25
C GLY A 288 -19.39 29.03 -24.32
N GLY A 289 -18.95 28.97 -23.06
CA GLY A 289 -19.09 30.03 -22.06
C GLY A 289 -19.62 29.46 -20.75
N ASN A 290 -18.74 29.19 -19.79
CA ASN A 290 -19.14 28.77 -18.45
C ASN A 290 -20.05 29.88 -17.88
N PRO A 291 -21.35 29.64 -17.63
CA PRO A 291 -22.14 30.60 -16.87
C PRO A 291 -21.45 30.74 -15.52
N GLY A 292 -20.88 31.94 -15.25
CA GLY A 292 -20.00 32.13 -14.10
C GLY A 292 -20.63 31.55 -12.84
N LEU A 293 -19.88 30.66 -12.16
CA LEU A 293 -20.33 30.07 -10.91
C LEU A 293 -20.70 31.19 -9.94
N GLY A 294 -21.81 31.01 -9.23
CA GLY A 294 -22.37 32.02 -8.36
C GLY A 294 -21.48 32.33 -7.15
N ASN A 295 -22.07 32.98 -6.16
CA ASN A 295 -21.36 33.20 -4.89
C ASN A 295 -21.16 31.87 -4.16
N ILE A 296 -20.01 31.74 -3.47
CA ILE A 296 -19.72 30.58 -2.62
C ILE A 296 -20.73 30.54 -1.46
N VAL A 297 -21.45 29.43 -1.35
CA VAL A 297 -22.32 29.11 -0.21
C VAL A 297 -21.49 28.35 0.83
N PRO A 298 -21.42 28.81 2.09
CA PRO A 298 -20.66 28.12 3.15
C PRO A 298 -21.12 26.68 3.36
N LEU A 299 -20.17 25.74 3.45
CA LEU A 299 -20.49 24.32 3.70
C LEU A 299 -21.15 24.14 5.07
N PHE A 300 -20.67 24.88 6.07
CA PHE A 300 -21.22 24.90 7.42
C PHE A 300 -21.54 26.33 7.87
N ASN A 301 -22.63 26.50 8.62
CA ASN A 301 -23.10 27.79 9.09
C ASN A 301 -23.82 27.66 10.44
N SER A 302 -24.39 28.76 10.95
CA SER A 302 -25.07 28.78 12.25
C SER A 302 -26.29 27.86 12.36
N GLY A 303 -26.81 27.35 11.23
CA GLY A 303 -27.88 26.36 11.18
C GLY A 303 -27.41 24.91 11.08
N THR A 304 -26.10 24.66 10.95
CA THR A 304 -25.54 23.31 10.90
C THR A 304 -25.77 22.58 12.23
N PRO A 305 -26.34 21.37 12.24
CA PRO A 305 -26.44 20.55 13.44
C PRO A 305 -25.05 20.20 13.98
N LEU A 306 -24.82 20.46 15.26
CA LEU A 306 -23.54 20.32 15.91
C LEU A 306 -23.56 19.11 16.86
N GLU A 307 -22.53 18.25 16.77
CA GLU A 307 -22.28 17.24 17.80
C GLU A 307 -21.99 17.93 19.17
N PRO A 308 -22.28 17.28 20.31
CA PRO A 308 -22.07 17.88 21.63
C PRO A 308 -20.61 18.32 21.87
N ALA A 309 -20.42 19.37 22.66
CA ALA A 309 -19.08 19.81 23.05
C ALA A 309 -18.33 18.70 23.82
N ILE A 310 -17.07 18.49 23.44
CA ILE A 310 -16.17 17.51 24.08
C ILE A 310 -15.46 18.08 25.31
N SER A 311 -15.43 19.41 25.48
CA SER A 311 -14.95 20.05 26.69
C SER A 311 -15.87 21.21 27.05
N PHE A 312 -16.34 21.26 28.29
CA PHE A 312 -17.23 22.31 28.77
C PHE A 312 -17.19 22.45 30.29
N GLU A 313 -17.53 23.64 30.76
CA GLU A 313 -17.61 23.94 32.18
C GLU A 313 -19.04 23.78 32.71
N THR A 314 -19.16 23.24 33.91
CA THR A 314 -20.38 23.26 34.72
C THR A 314 -20.16 24.15 35.95
N PRO A 315 -21.19 24.46 36.76
CA PRO A 315 -20.99 25.20 38.00
C PRO A 315 -20.01 24.54 38.99
N THR A 316 -19.76 23.23 38.89
CA THR A 316 -18.98 22.47 39.86
C THR A 316 -17.77 21.74 39.28
N ALA A 317 -17.60 21.67 37.96
CA ALA A 317 -16.51 20.94 37.33
C ALA A 317 -16.16 21.45 35.93
N LEU A 318 -14.92 21.22 35.50
CA LEU A 318 -14.55 21.13 34.09
C LEU A 318 -14.83 19.69 33.63
N VAL A 319 -15.56 19.51 32.53
CA VAL A 319 -15.89 18.20 31.99
C VAL A 319 -15.20 18.02 30.63
N THR A 320 -14.47 16.92 30.47
CA THR A 320 -13.80 16.55 29.21
C THR A 320 -14.23 15.16 28.79
N ARG A 321 -14.77 15.03 27.57
CA ARG A 321 -15.28 13.81 26.97
C ARG A 321 -14.48 13.47 25.72
N PHE A 322 -13.96 12.26 25.68
CA PHE A 322 -13.16 11.78 24.55
C PHE A 322 -13.28 10.26 24.45
N SER A 323 -12.55 9.65 23.53
CA SER A 323 -12.55 8.20 23.33
C SER A 323 -11.14 7.65 23.14
N ASP A 324 -11.02 6.34 23.32
CA ASP A 324 -9.78 5.58 23.15
C ASP A 324 -10.03 4.27 22.39
N ARG A 325 -8.93 3.67 21.92
CA ARG A 325 -8.86 2.37 21.25
C ARG A 325 -7.91 1.43 21.98
N ALA A 326 -8.07 0.14 21.75
CA ALA A 326 -7.11 -0.86 22.20
C ALA A 326 -5.72 -0.68 21.57
N ARG A 327 -4.68 -0.89 22.39
CA ARG A 327 -3.25 -0.86 22.06
C ARG A 327 -2.59 -2.19 22.47
N ASP A 328 -1.50 -2.58 21.80
CA ASP A 328 -0.81 -3.85 22.10
C ASP A 328 0.10 -3.76 23.33
N ARG A 329 0.68 -2.58 23.57
CA ARG A 329 1.69 -2.30 24.60
C ARG A 329 1.52 -0.91 25.21
N HIS A 330 2.40 -0.56 26.15
CA HIS A 330 2.48 0.79 26.72
C HIS A 330 3.24 1.75 25.81
N ALA A 331 2.83 3.03 25.79
CA ALA A 331 3.39 4.05 24.88
C ALA A 331 4.91 4.19 24.98
N LYS A 332 5.46 4.00 26.18
CA LYS A 332 6.88 4.19 26.50
C LYS A 332 7.69 2.89 26.45
N GLU A 333 7.06 1.75 26.12
CA GLU A 333 7.73 0.45 25.88
C GLU A 333 8.18 0.30 24.42
N ASP A 334 9.02 1.23 24.01
CA ASP A 334 9.44 1.40 22.63
C ASP A 334 10.35 0.30 22.10
N HIS A 335 10.87 -0.58 22.96
CA HIS A 335 11.55 -1.80 22.53
C HIS A 335 10.65 -2.83 21.85
N PHE A 336 9.33 -2.75 22.06
CA PHE A 336 8.40 -3.69 21.44
C PHE A 336 7.85 -3.21 20.10
N GLN A 337 7.92 -1.91 19.79
CA GLN A 337 7.43 -1.34 18.52
C GLN A 337 5.99 -1.77 18.22
N ALA A 338 5.15 -1.76 19.25
CA ALA A 338 3.85 -2.41 19.23
C ALA A 338 2.72 -1.47 19.69
N TYR A 339 2.95 -0.17 19.74
CA TYR A 339 1.98 0.75 20.33
C TYR A 339 1.11 1.42 19.27
N ASP A 340 1.70 1.91 18.19
CA ASP A 340 1.01 2.71 17.18
C ASP A 340 0.34 1.88 16.08
N HIS A 341 0.63 0.59 15.95
CA HIS A 341 -0.07 -0.28 15.01
C HIS A 341 -1.55 -0.54 15.37
N TYR A 342 -2.26 -1.16 14.41
CA TYR A 342 -3.64 -1.64 14.57
C TYR A 342 -3.69 -3.16 14.75
N LEU A 343 -4.49 -3.58 15.74
CA LEU A 343 -4.65 -4.98 16.12
C LEU A 343 -5.73 -5.64 15.27
N SER A 344 -5.71 -6.96 15.13
CA SER A 344 -6.79 -7.68 14.46
C SER A 344 -8.13 -7.41 15.15
N PHE A 345 -9.19 -7.29 14.37
CA PHE A 345 -10.54 -6.96 14.86
C PHE A 345 -10.63 -5.63 15.62
N TYR A 346 -9.76 -4.64 15.35
CA TYR A 346 -9.75 -3.33 16.04
C TYR A 346 -11.10 -2.60 16.02
N TRP A 347 -11.98 -2.92 15.08
CA TRP A 347 -13.31 -2.34 14.91
C TRP A 347 -14.42 -3.05 15.69
N GLU A 348 -14.15 -4.17 16.37
CA GLU A 348 -15.11 -4.90 17.20
C GLU A 348 -14.69 -4.78 18.66
N ASP A 349 -15.61 -4.39 19.55
CA ASP A 349 -15.48 -4.57 21.01
C ASP A 349 -14.29 -3.85 21.71
N ARG A 350 -13.55 -2.98 21.02
CA ARG A 350 -12.22 -2.46 21.44
C ARG A 350 -12.11 -0.95 21.54
N THR A 351 -13.24 -0.25 21.56
CA THR A 351 -13.30 1.19 21.80
C THR A 351 -13.92 1.51 23.15
N ALA A 352 -13.44 2.59 23.76
CA ALA A 352 -13.91 3.09 25.04
C ALA A 352 -14.21 4.59 24.94
N ALA A 353 -15.34 5.00 25.49
CA ALA A 353 -15.72 6.39 25.65
C ALA A 353 -15.43 6.82 27.09
N ILE A 354 -14.81 7.98 27.28
CA ILE A 354 -14.24 8.43 28.55
C ILE A 354 -14.75 9.84 28.86
N GLU A 355 -15.17 10.06 30.10
CA GLU A 355 -15.56 11.37 30.63
C GLU A 355 -14.79 11.66 31.91
N ILE A 356 -13.97 12.72 31.89
CA ILE A 356 -13.31 13.26 33.08
C ILE A 356 -14.16 14.41 33.61
N ILE A 357 -14.55 14.32 34.89
CA ILE A 357 -15.21 15.35 35.68
C ILE A 357 -14.16 15.85 36.69
N ASP A 358 -13.62 17.03 36.42
CA ASP A 358 -12.62 17.69 37.25
C ASP A 358 -13.28 18.77 38.11
N GLU A 359 -13.65 18.41 39.35
CA GLU A 359 -14.21 19.36 40.30
C GLU A 359 -13.13 20.27 40.88
N VAL A 360 -11.86 19.84 40.90
CA VAL A 360 -10.72 20.63 41.40
C VAL A 360 -10.58 21.92 40.58
N ALA A 361 -10.86 21.87 39.28
CA ALA A 361 -10.94 23.03 38.39
C ALA A 361 -11.89 24.14 38.90
N LYS A 362 -12.92 23.77 39.67
CA LYS A 362 -13.95 24.68 40.23
C LYS A 362 -13.92 24.75 41.76
N GLY A 363 -12.80 24.37 42.39
CA GLY A 363 -12.61 24.45 43.83
C GLY A 363 -13.19 23.29 44.63
N GLY A 364 -13.63 22.22 43.96
CA GLY A 364 -13.89 20.92 44.56
C GLY A 364 -12.60 20.18 44.90
N ALA A 365 -12.72 18.88 45.22
CA ALA A 365 -11.60 18.09 45.76
C ALA A 365 -11.25 16.84 44.94
N THR A 366 -12.02 16.52 43.90
CA THR A 366 -11.93 15.25 43.20
C THR A 366 -11.78 15.42 41.70
N VAL A 367 -11.11 14.44 41.09
CA VAL A 367 -11.19 14.14 39.67
C VAL A 367 -11.82 12.77 39.53
N ARG A 368 -12.89 12.68 38.75
CA ARG A 368 -13.58 11.43 38.41
C ARG A 368 -13.44 11.13 36.93
N MET A 369 -13.18 9.89 36.59
CA MET A 369 -13.23 9.39 35.22
C MET A 369 -14.31 8.32 35.11
N ASN A 370 -15.30 8.57 34.28
CA ASN A 370 -16.29 7.58 33.85
C ASN A 370 -15.80 6.96 32.54
N VAL A 371 -15.94 5.64 32.41
CA VAL A 371 -15.52 4.89 31.22
C VAL A 371 -16.68 4.00 30.77
N ARG A 372 -17.03 4.08 29.49
CA ARG A 372 -18.01 3.23 28.83
C ARG A 372 -17.33 2.44 27.70
N THR A 373 -17.33 1.12 27.77
CA THR A 373 -16.69 0.25 26.76
C THR A 373 -17.71 -0.38 25.81
N GLN A 374 -17.29 -0.78 24.62
CA GLN A 374 -18.14 -1.55 23.69
C GLN A 374 -18.44 -2.96 24.20
N PHE A 375 -17.48 -3.57 24.89
CA PHE A 375 -17.60 -4.89 25.47
C PHE A 375 -17.23 -4.88 26.95
N ARG A 376 -17.77 -5.85 27.69
CA ARG A 376 -17.54 -5.95 29.12
C ARG A 376 -16.07 -6.17 29.42
N LEU A 377 -15.54 -5.44 30.41
CA LEU A 377 -14.23 -5.68 31.01
C LEU A 377 -14.30 -6.77 32.07
N SER A 378 -13.19 -7.50 32.24
CA SER A 378 -13.03 -8.50 33.29
C SER A 378 -13.25 -7.88 34.68
N ASP A 379 -14.04 -8.56 35.53
CA ASP A 379 -14.39 -8.08 36.88
C ASP A 379 -13.15 -7.87 37.78
N THR A 380 -12.05 -8.57 37.48
CA THR A 380 -10.80 -8.49 38.26
C THR A 380 -9.74 -7.60 37.60
N GLU A 381 -9.97 -7.15 36.37
CA GLU A 381 -8.93 -6.59 35.50
C GLU A 381 -9.40 -5.38 34.69
N ALA A 382 -10.54 -4.75 35.03
CA ALA A 382 -10.95 -3.46 34.49
C ALA A 382 -10.02 -2.31 34.94
N GLU A 383 -8.75 -2.38 34.56
CA GLU A 383 -7.67 -1.56 35.07
C GLU A 383 -7.70 -0.12 34.52
N ASN A 384 -7.38 0.82 35.41
CA ASN A 384 -7.19 2.22 35.06
C ASN A 384 -6.04 2.79 35.90
N ARG A 385 -4.98 3.26 35.24
CA ARG A 385 -3.68 3.55 35.84
C ARG A 385 -3.44 5.05 35.86
N TRP A 386 -3.25 5.66 37.04
CA TRP A 386 -3.11 7.11 37.19
C TRP A 386 -1.75 7.48 37.82
N PHE A 387 -1.27 8.67 37.46
CA PHE A 387 -0.06 9.30 38.01
C PHE A 387 1.21 8.47 37.71
N TYR A 388 1.69 8.58 36.48
CA TYR A 388 2.94 7.95 36.04
C TYR A 388 4.12 8.34 36.92
N ARG A 389 4.97 7.35 37.22
CA ARG A 389 6.18 7.48 38.04
C ARG A 389 7.44 7.00 37.35
N GLY A 390 7.35 5.90 36.59
CA GLY A 390 8.48 5.35 35.85
C GLY A 390 9.73 5.05 36.68
N VAL A 391 9.59 4.58 37.93
CA VAL A 391 10.72 4.39 38.88
C VAL A 391 11.37 3.01 38.73
N GLY A 392 10.65 2.01 38.23
CA GLY A 392 11.12 0.63 38.01
C GLY A 392 10.88 0.08 36.61
N THR A 393 9.82 0.54 35.92
CA THR A 393 9.57 0.22 34.50
C THR A 393 9.06 1.45 33.77
N VAL A 394 9.10 1.42 32.44
CA VAL A 394 8.54 2.49 31.60
C VAL A 394 7.01 2.56 31.62
N ALA A 395 6.34 1.69 32.38
CA ALA A 395 4.89 1.58 32.51
C ALA A 395 4.40 1.63 33.98
N GLU A 396 5.21 2.19 34.89
CA GLU A 396 4.86 2.25 36.32
C GLU A 396 4.05 3.50 36.68
N TYR A 397 2.90 3.29 37.32
CA TYR A 397 1.99 4.30 37.86
C TYR A 397 1.80 4.09 39.37
N CYS A 398 1.71 5.13 40.21
CA CYS A 398 1.48 4.91 41.65
C CYS A 398 0.05 4.55 42.03
N ASP A 399 -0.93 4.92 41.21
CA ASP A 399 -2.33 4.59 41.45
C ASP A 399 -2.82 3.67 40.34
N ASN A 400 -2.33 2.43 40.36
CA ASN A 400 -2.86 1.33 39.55
C ASN A 400 -3.98 0.60 40.32
N GLY A 401 -5.08 0.30 39.64
CA GLY A 401 -6.16 -0.48 40.22
C GLY A 401 -7.34 -0.67 39.27
N VAL A 402 -8.26 -1.53 39.69
CA VAL A 402 -9.51 -1.82 38.97
C VAL A 402 -10.52 -0.70 39.22
N MET A 403 -11.23 -0.29 38.17
CA MET A 403 -12.32 0.68 38.26
C MET A 403 -13.50 0.12 39.06
N ASN A 404 -14.30 1.00 39.63
CA ASN A 404 -15.58 0.61 40.21
C ASN A 404 -16.55 0.26 39.08
N VAL A 405 -17.13 -0.94 39.16
CA VAL A 405 -18.12 -1.43 38.19
C VAL A 405 -19.50 -0.82 38.51
N VAL A 406 -20.15 -0.24 37.50
CA VAL A 406 -21.54 0.21 37.58
C VAL A 406 -22.46 -0.87 36.98
N ASP A 407 -22.13 -1.30 35.77
CA ASP A 407 -22.76 -2.41 35.06
C ASP A 407 -21.76 -3.07 34.10
N ASN A 408 -22.24 -3.89 33.17
CA ASN A 408 -21.39 -4.62 32.23
C ASN A 408 -20.56 -3.73 31.29
N TYR A 409 -20.93 -2.48 31.08
CA TYR A 409 -20.27 -1.60 30.11
C TYR A 409 -19.81 -0.28 30.71
N ASN A 410 -20.23 0.05 31.94
CA ASN A 410 -19.95 1.32 32.59
C ASN A 410 -19.12 1.13 33.86
N TYR A 411 -18.06 1.93 33.96
CA TYR A 411 -17.06 1.90 35.02
C TYR A 411 -16.70 3.31 35.47
N TYR A 412 -16.16 3.46 36.68
CA TYR A 412 -15.57 4.74 37.08
C TYR A 412 -14.40 4.60 38.05
N LYS A 413 -13.50 5.60 38.02
CA LYS A 413 -12.45 5.80 39.02
C LYS A 413 -12.47 7.24 39.49
N GLU A 414 -12.36 7.46 40.79
CA GLU A 414 -12.36 8.78 41.40
C GLU A 414 -11.23 8.89 42.42
N ARG A 415 -10.53 10.02 42.43
CA ARG A 415 -9.46 10.32 43.38
C ARG A 415 -9.50 11.78 43.82
N SER A 416 -9.04 12.01 45.05
CA SER A 416 -8.76 13.33 45.62
C SER A 416 -7.29 13.53 46.01
N PHE A 417 -6.45 12.50 45.81
CA PHE A 417 -5.07 12.48 46.26
C PHE A 417 -4.12 12.14 45.11
N ASN A 418 -3.07 12.97 44.96
CA ASN A 418 -1.98 12.77 44.02
C ASN A 418 -0.88 11.98 44.73
N CYS A 419 -0.81 10.67 44.45
CA CYS A 419 0.16 9.76 45.07
C CYS A 419 1.61 10.04 44.70
N ARG A 420 1.85 10.72 43.57
CA ARG A 420 3.20 11.07 43.11
C ARG A 420 3.78 12.22 43.93
N GLU A 421 2.93 13.20 44.26
CA GLU A 421 3.31 14.40 45.03
C GLU A 421 3.02 14.26 46.53
N ASN A 422 2.39 13.16 46.95
CA ASN A 422 2.02 12.86 48.33
C ASN A 422 1.18 13.98 48.99
N ARG A 423 0.18 14.49 48.26
CA ARG A 423 -0.76 15.54 48.70
C ARG A 423 -2.10 15.44 47.96
N ALA A 424 -3.07 16.25 48.37
CA ALA A 424 -4.32 16.41 47.62
C ALA A 424 -4.07 16.87 46.17
N ILE A 425 -4.94 16.47 45.25
CA ILE A 425 -4.91 16.93 43.86
C ILE A 425 -5.18 18.44 43.84
N GLN A 426 -4.44 19.17 43.00
CA GLN A 426 -4.64 20.61 42.80
C GLN A 426 -4.57 20.96 41.30
N VAL A 427 -5.09 22.14 40.95
CA VAL A 427 -4.95 22.70 39.59
C VAL A 427 -3.48 22.75 39.16
N GLY A 428 -3.20 22.32 37.93
CA GLY A 428 -1.86 22.20 37.36
C GLY A 428 -1.19 20.84 37.58
N ASP A 429 -1.82 19.92 38.32
CA ASP A 429 -1.30 18.56 38.46
C ASP A 429 -1.33 17.80 37.12
N LYS A 430 -0.25 17.07 36.84
CA LYS A 430 -0.17 16.15 35.70
C LYS A 430 -0.86 14.84 36.05
N LEU A 431 -2.02 14.61 35.46
CA LEU A 431 -2.69 13.32 35.46
C LEU A 431 -2.36 12.61 34.14
N GLU A 432 -1.22 11.93 34.11
CA GLU A 432 -0.97 10.92 33.08
C GLU A 432 -1.75 9.66 33.44
N PHE A 433 -2.46 9.11 32.46
CA PHE A 433 -3.23 7.88 32.66
C PHE A 433 -3.28 6.98 31.41
N GLU A 434 -3.63 5.73 31.66
CA GLU A 434 -3.90 4.72 30.65
C GLU A 434 -5.06 3.83 31.14
N ILE A 435 -5.99 3.49 30.24
CA ILE A 435 -7.07 2.55 30.51
C ILE A 435 -6.76 1.24 29.80
N SER A 436 -6.40 0.20 30.56
CA SER A 436 -6.24 -1.14 29.97
C SER A 436 -7.61 -1.74 29.73
N GLN A 437 -7.94 -1.99 28.46
CA GLN A 437 -9.16 -2.68 28.06
C GLN A 437 -8.96 -4.20 28.16
N PHE A 438 -8.82 -4.72 29.38
CA PHE A 438 -8.84 -6.16 29.63
C PHE A 438 -10.28 -6.66 29.61
N LEU A 439 -10.72 -7.07 28.43
CA LEU A 439 -12.05 -7.55 28.11
C LEU A 439 -12.35 -8.86 28.87
N ASP A 440 -13.63 -9.11 29.12
CA ASP A 440 -14.10 -10.40 29.60
C ASP A 440 -13.69 -11.51 28.59
N PRO A 441 -13.19 -12.68 29.06
CA PRO A 441 -12.73 -13.75 28.18
C PRO A 441 -13.77 -14.29 27.19
N SER A 442 -15.05 -13.94 27.37
CA SER A 442 -16.14 -14.24 26.43
C SER A 442 -16.17 -13.37 25.17
N VAL A 443 -15.21 -12.45 24.98
CA VAL A 443 -15.11 -11.65 23.75
C VAL A 443 -15.10 -12.57 22.51
N PRO A 444 -15.94 -12.33 21.49
CA PRO A 444 -16.11 -13.28 20.39
C PRO A 444 -14.85 -13.48 19.53
N ASN A 445 -14.12 -12.40 19.26
CA ASN A 445 -13.00 -12.38 18.34
C ASN A 445 -11.76 -11.73 18.97
N GLY A 446 -10.57 -12.11 18.48
CA GLY A 446 -9.26 -11.66 18.95
C GLY A 446 -8.97 -12.04 20.41
N ARG A 447 -8.00 -11.37 21.05
CA ARG A 447 -7.62 -11.64 22.45
C ARG A 447 -8.45 -10.80 23.45
N ALA A 448 -8.30 -11.10 24.74
CA ALA A 448 -8.99 -10.38 25.80
C ALA A 448 -8.17 -9.23 26.42
N ASN A 449 -6.84 -9.27 26.35
CA ASN A 449 -5.97 -8.31 27.06
C ASN A 449 -5.43 -7.21 26.14
N TYR A 450 -5.84 -5.96 26.35
CA TYR A 450 -5.30 -4.79 25.65
C TYR A 450 -4.93 -3.66 26.60
N TYR A 451 -3.91 -2.91 26.22
CA TYR A 451 -3.60 -1.62 26.85
C TYR A 451 -4.38 -0.50 26.17
N GLY A 452 -4.33 0.69 26.75
CA GLY A 452 -4.95 1.89 26.19
C GLY A 452 -3.93 2.87 25.63
N THR A 453 -4.43 3.94 25.03
CA THR A 453 -3.58 5.09 24.71
C THR A 453 -3.16 5.76 26.02
N THR A 454 -1.88 6.12 26.14
CA THR A 454 -1.41 7.00 27.21
C THR A 454 -1.82 8.44 26.91
N PHE A 455 -2.56 9.04 27.83
CA PHE A 455 -2.98 10.45 27.75
C PHE A 455 -2.34 11.28 28.85
N LEU A 456 -2.14 12.57 28.59
CA LEU A 456 -1.81 13.56 29.59
C LEU A 456 -2.99 14.52 29.77
N TYR A 457 -3.54 14.54 30.98
CA TYR A 457 -4.54 15.52 31.41
C TYR A 457 -3.90 16.46 32.43
N ILE A 458 -4.07 17.76 32.26
CA ILE A 458 -3.65 18.77 33.23
C ILE A 458 -4.88 19.21 34.02
N VAL A 459 -4.86 18.98 35.33
CA VAL A 459 -6.00 19.31 36.22
C VAL A 459 -6.29 20.81 36.14
N GLY A 460 -7.55 21.17 35.85
CA GLY A 460 -8.01 22.53 35.61
C GLY A 460 -7.85 23.05 34.19
N GLU A 461 -7.23 22.28 33.29
CA GLU A 461 -6.96 22.70 31.91
C GLU A 461 -7.58 21.73 30.89
N GLY A 462 -7.36 20.42 31.01
CA GLY A 462 -7.89 19.43 30.07
C GLY A 462 -6.84 18.46 29.51
N LEU A 463 -7.20 17.75 28.44
CA LEU A 463 -6.29 16.90 27.67
C LEU A 463 -5.29 17.75 26.90
N VAL A 464 -4.04 17.31 26.87
CA VAL A 464 -2.97 17.97 26.11
C VAL A 464 -2.11 16.96 25.35
N PRO A 465 -1.63 17.32 24.13
CA PRO A 465 -0.53 16.62 23.48
C PRO A 465 0.71 16.64 24.37
N TRP A 466 1.42 15.51 24.41
CA TRP A 466 2.54 15.32 25.32
C TRP A 466 3.74 14.68 24.63
N ASP A 467 4.90 14.94 25.20
CA ASP A 467 6.20 14.35 24.85
C ASP A 467 6.90 13.90 26.15
N VAL A 468 8.01 13.16 26.04
CA VAL A 468 8.75 12.60 27.17
C VAL A 468 10.09 13.30 27.37
N GLY A 469 10.35 13.71 28.61
CA GLY A 469 11.68 14.19 29.01
C GLY A 469 12.54 13.04 29.56
N GLY A 470 13.87 13.22 29.61
CA GLY A 470 14.79 12.27 30.24
C GLY A 470 15.29 11.15 29.31
N THR A 471 16.17 10.28 29.84
CA THR A 471 16.81 9.18 29.10
C THR A 471 16.62 7.85 29.82
N THR A 472 16.27 6.76 29.14
CA THR A 472 16.54 5.40 29.64
C THR A 472 16.67 4.39 28.49
N PRO A 473 17.45 3.30 28.69
CA PRO A 473 16.87 2.12 29.35
C PRO A 473 17.00 2.03 30.88
N PHE A 474 17.97 2.65 31.57
CA PHE A 474 17.95 2.75 33.06
C PHE A 474 18.77 3.95 33.63
N GLY A 475 18.40 5.20 33.32
CA GLY A 475 19.14 6.37 33.83
C GLY A 475 18.37 7.70 33.96
N GLY A 476 17.04 7.66 34.03
CA GLY A 476 16.13 8.81 34.09
C GLY A 476 14.67 8.35 34.15
N VAL A 477 13.70 9.26 34.25
CA VAL A 477 12.27 8.94 34.12
C VAL A 477 11.82 9.49 32.77
N LYS A 478 11.21 8.66 31.88
CA LYS A 478 10.56 9.12 30.64
C LYS A 478 9.25 9.85 30.99
N ASP A 479 9.33 10.91 31.79
CA ASP A 479 8.16 11.59 32.33
C ASP A 479 7.50 12.46 31.26
N SER A 480 6.17 12.42 31.17
CA SER A 480 5.45 13.21 30.16
C SER A 480 5.40 14.68 30.55
N TYR A 481 5.52 15.54 29.55
CA TYR A 481 5.31 16.98 29.67
C TYR A 481 4.44 17.47 28.52
N LYS A 482 3.67 18.55 28.77
CA LYS A 482 2.84 19.21 27.75
C LYS A 482 3.75 19.75 26.65
N ILE A 483 3.48 19.39 25.39
CA ILE A 483 4.15 19.98 24.23
C ILE A 483 3.77 21.47 24.16
N ALA A 484 4.71 22.35 23.81
CA ALA A 484 4.42 23.77 23.66
C ALA A 484 3.32 24.00 22.60
N GLU A 485 2.34 24.86 22.88
CA GLU A 485 1.19 25.10 22.00
C GLU A 485 1.59 25.55 20.58
N LYS A 486 2.70 26.28 20.43
CA LYS A 486 3.26 26.64 19.12
C LYS A 486 3.58 25.44 18.21
N ALA A 487 3.74 24.25 18.80
CA ALA A 487 4.04 23.00 18.10
C ALA A 487 2.80 22.14 17.88
N TRP A 488 1.61 22.59 18.27
CA TRP A 488 0.35 21.87 18.07
C TRP A 488 -0.16 22.09 16.64
N LEU A 489 0.45 21.39 15.67
CA LEU A 489 0.13 21.59 14.25
C LEU A 489 -1.36 21.38 13.95
N GLY A 490 -2.04 20.47 14.66
CA GLY A 490 -3.47 20.23 14.55
C GLY A 490 -4.34 20.88 15.64
N GLY A 491 -3.84 21.87 16.39
CA GLY A 491 -4.54 22.38 17.58
C GLY A 491 -4.77 21.26 18.61
N ASP A 492 -5.95 21.19 19.23
CA ASP A 492 -6.28 20.15 20.22
C ASP A 492 -6.37 18.73 19.62
N THR A 493 -6.45 18.59 18.29
CA THR A 493 -6.39 17.28 17.62
C THR A 493 -4.98 16.72 17.51
N THR A 494 -3.96 17.53 17.85
CA THR A 494 -2.56 17.13 17.79
C THR A 494 -2.34 15.91 18.67
N ILE A 495 -1.69 14.88 18.13
CA ILE A 495 -1.39 13.67 18.90
C ILE A 495 -0.07 13.81 19.66
N HIS A 496 0.22 12.90 20.58
CA HIS A 496 1.48 12.89 21.32
C HIS A 496 2.70 12.71 20.40
N ALA A 497 3.92 12.97 20.89
CA ALA A 497 5.16 12.73 20.15
C ALA A 497 5.41 11.23 19.88
N LEU A 498 6.34 10.87 18.99
CA LEU A 498 6.66 9.45 18.75
C LEU A 498 7.42 8.91 19.94
N THR A 499 6.78 8.07 20.73
CA THR A 499 7.47 7.38 21.79
C THR A 499 7.80 5.94 21.44
N SER A 500 7.07 5.28 20.52
CA SER A 500 7.12 3.82 20.33
C SER A 500 8.09 3.27 19.29
N GLY A 501 8.74 4.12 18.48
CA GLY A 501 9.68 3.69 17.43
C GLY A 501 9.03 3.35 16.07
N GLU A 502 7.70 3.30 15.99
CA GLU A 502 6.97 2.96 14.75
C GLU A 502 6.81 4.18 13.81
N THR A 503 7.91 4.60 13.17
CA THR A 503 7.97 5.84 12.36
C THR A 503 7.16 5.79 11.04
N ASP A 504 6.61 4.66 10.64
CA ASP A 504 5.71 4.55 9.48
C ASP A 504 4.22 4.69 9.86
N ASN A 505 3.88 4.64 11.15
CA ASN A 505 2.49 4.67 11.64
C ASN A 505 1.95 6.08 11.97
N HIS A 506 2.68 7.13 11.57
CA HIS A 506 2.41 8.53 11.95
C HIS A 506 1.05 9.08 11.51
N PHE A 507 0.53 8.66 10.36
CA PHE A 507 -0.67 9.26 9.76
C PHE A 507 -1.94 8.45 9.97
N MET A 508 -1.89 7.41 10.82
CA MET A 508 -3.02 6.49 11.03
C MET A 508 -3.69 6.66 12.40
N GLN A 509 -3.24 7.59 13.24
CA GLN A 509 -3.71 7.68 14.62
C GLN A 509 -4.97 8.55 14.77
N MET A 510 -5.82 8.20 15.74
CA MET A 510 -6.94 9.04 16.17
C MET A 510 -6.45 10.35 16.77
N ALA A 511 -7.18 11.45 16.53
CA ALA A 511 -6.98 12.70 17.24
C ALA A 511 -7.01 12.53 18.78
N THR A 512 -6.17 13.26 19.51
CA THR A 512 -6.11 13.16 20.99
C THR A 512 -7.43 13.54 21.67
N ASN A 513 -8.18 14.45 21.07
CA ASN A 513 -9.48 14.89 21.55
C ASN A 513 -10.66 14.14 20.89
N MET A 514 -10.43 12.94 20.32
CA MET A 514 -11.45 12.11 19.65
C MET A 514 -12.75 12.07 20.46
N GLY A 515 -13.87 12.48 19.86
CA GLY A 515 -15.13 12.64 20.55
C GLY A 515 -15.72 11.35 21.11
N TYR A 516 -16.56 11.50 22.13
CA TYR A 516 -17.12 10.42 22.95
C TYR A 516 -17.85 9.31 22.17
N ASP A 517 -18.46 9.65 21.02
CA ASP A 517 -19.21 8.71 20.20
C ASP A 517 -18.55 8.45 18.83
N ASN A 518 -17.33 8.95 18.61
CA ASN A 518 -16.67 8.95 17.30
C ASN A 518 -15.56 7.90 17.13
N ALA A 519 -15.01 7.32 18.21
CA ALA A 519 -14.00 6.27 18.07
C ALA A 519 -14.50 5.01 17.36
N GLN A 520 -15.72 4.56 17.65
CA GLN A 520 -16.27 3.37 17.00
C GLN A 520 -16.54 3.61 15.49
N PRO A 521 -17.22 4.70 15.08
CA PRO A 521 -17.29 5.08 13.66
C PRO A 521 -15.92 5.26 12.99
N PHE A 522 -14.94 5.82 13.69
CA PHE A 522 -13.57 5.95 13.17
C PHE A 522 -12.96 4.58 12.84
N MET A 523 -13.10 3.59 13.73
CA MET A 523 -12.61 2.23 13.47
C MET A 523 -13.38 1.54 12.34
N LEU A 524 -14.69 1.73 12.25
CA LEU A 524 -15.49 1.20 11.14
C LEU A 524 -15.10 1.85 9.81
N GLY A 525 -14.82 3.16 9.80
CA GLY A 525 -14.34 3.87 8.61
C GLY A 525 -12.97 3.41 8.17
N ARG A 526 -12.06 3.16 9.12
CA ARG A 526 -10.77 2.54 8.84
C ARG A 526 -10.95 1.16 8.20
N ARG A 527 -11.91 0.35 8.68
CA ARG A 527 -12.21 -0.96 8.06
C ARG A 527 -12.60 -0.80 6.58
N VAL A 528 -13.41 0.21 6.24
CA VAL A 528 -13.76 0.51 4.84
C VAL A 528 -12.52 0.86 4.01
N LEU A 529 -11.64 1.73 4.52
CA LEU A 529 -10.41 2.17 3.82
C LEU A 529 -9.51 1.00 3.41
N HIS A 530 -9.41 0.01 4.30
CA HIS A 530 -8.52 -1.15 4.19
C HIS A 530 -9.17 -2.39 3.55
N SER A 531 -10.46 -2.32 3.18
CA SER A 531 -11.17 -3.45 2.57
C SER A 531 -11.22 -3.33 1.04
N SER A 532 -10.91 -4.42 0.35
CA SER A 532 -11.05 -4.55 -1.09
C SER A 532 -12.52 -4.51 -1.53
N ALA A 533 -12.84 -3.66 -2.50
CA ALA A 533 -14.16 -3.56 -3.13
C ALA A 533 -14.47 -4.74 -4.08
N ILE A 534 -13.54 -5.67 -4.29
CA ILE A 534 -13.78 -6.88 -5.09
C ILE A 534 -14.25 -8.03 -4.22
N ASP A 535 -13.50 -8.35 -3.18
CA ASP A 535 -13.65 -9.58 -2.39
C ASP A 535 -13.74 -9.32 -0.88
N GLY A 536 -13.75 -8.05 -0.46
CA GLY A 536 -13.87 -7.63 0.93
C GLY A 536 -12.61 -7.88 1.76
N VAL A 537 -11.53 -8.45 1.20
CA VAL A 537 -10.32 -8.78 1.96
C VAL A 537 -9.71 -7.53 2.57
N HIS A 538 -9.33 -7.62 3.84
CA HIS A 538 -8.66 -6.55 4.58
C HIS A 538 -7.15 -6.63 4.30
N ASP A 539 -6.53 -5.53 3.87
CA ASP A 539 -5.10 -5.51 3.49
C ASP A 539 -4.13 -5.77 4.66
N GLU A 540 -4.53 -5.44 5.88
CA GLU A 540 -3.78 -5.77 7.09
C GLU A 540 -4.26 -7.07 7.74
N LYS A 541 -3.33 -7.98 8.00
CA LYS A 541 -3.59 -9.28 8.66
C LYS A 541 -4.78 -10.04 8.04
N PRO A 542 -4.81 -10.25 6.71
CA PRO A 542 -5.96 -10.84 5.98
C PRO A 542 -6.37 -12.24 6.45
N LEU A 543 -5.47 -12.97 7.11
CA LEU A 543 -5.77 -14.29 7.70
C LEU A 543 -6.52 -14.20 9.03
N GLU A 544 -6.31 -13.11 9.78
CA GLU A 544 -6.99 -12.86 11.07
C GLU A 544 -8.24 -12.02 10.85
N ASN A 545 -8.17 -11.01 9.99
CA ASN A 545 -9.24 -10.07 9.71
C ASN A 545 -10.15 -10.62 8.59
N PRO A 546 -11.40 -11.00 8.88
CA PRO A 546 -12.28 -11.60 7.88
C PRO A 546 -12.69 -10.60 6.80
N PRO A 547 -12.98 -11.08 5.57
CA PRO A 547 -13.51 -10.24 4.52
C PRO A 547 -14.74 -9.43 4.96
N PHE A 548 -14.74 -8.14 4.63
CA PHE A 548 -15.84 -7.26 4.95
C PHE A 548 -16.95 -7.40 3.89
N ALA A 549 -17.93 -8.25 4.20
CA ALA A 549 -19.01 -8.61 3.29
C ALA A 549 -19.70 -7.43 2.55
N PRO A 550 -19.96 -6.26 3.18
CA PRO A 550 -20.51 -5.09 2.50
C PRO A 550 -19.66 -4.51 1.36
N MET A 551 -18.35 -4.82 1.30
CA MET A 551 -17.47 -4.35 0.23
C MET A 551 -17.35 -5.34 -0.94
N VAL A 552 -17.82 -6.57 -0.77
CA VAL A 552 -17.66 -7.63 -1.78
C VAL A 552 -18.46 -7.28 -3.04
N GLY A 553 -17.78 -7.27 -4.19
CA GLY A 553 -18.39 -7.07 -5.50
C GLY A 553 -18.87 -5.65 -5.79
N LEU A 554 -18.45 -4.65 -5.00
CA LEU A 554 -18.82 -3.25 -5.26
C LEU A 554 -18.00 -2.62 -6.38
N ALA A 555 -16.76 -3.06 -6.61
CA ALA A 555 -15.95 -2.51 -7.70
C ALA A 555 -16.58 -2.90 -9.04
N GLY A 556 -16.96 -1.88 -9.80
CA GLY A 556 -17.51 -1.98 -11.15
C GLY A 556 -16.47 -2.41 -12.19
N PRO A 557 -16.85 -2.40 -13.48
CA PRO A 557 -16.04 -3.00 -14.53
C PRO A 557 -14.70 -2.34 -14.75
N HIS A 558 -14.58 -1.02 -14.53
CA HIS A 558 -13.35 -0.24 -14.70
C HIS A 558 -12.93 0.39 -13.37
N TYR A 559 -11.65 0.28 -13.01
CA TYR A 559 -11.10 0.84 -11.77
C TYR A 559 -9.57 1.02 -11.87
N ILE A 560 -8.99 1.79 -10.95
CA ILE A 560 -7.53 1.92 -10.77
C ILE A 560 -7.06 0.93 -9.70
N ASN A 561 -7.72 0.94 -8.55
CA ASN A 561 -7.36 0.09 -7.42
C ASN A 561 -8.58 -0.34 -6.61
N THR A 562 -8.43 -1.39 -5.80
CA THR A 562 -9.57 -2.04 -5.13
C THR A 562 -9.83 -1.55 -3.71
N SER A 563 -8.89 -0.82 -3.10
CA SER A 563 -9.07 -0.22 -1.77
C SER A 563 -8.42 1.16 -1.74
N CYS A 564 -8.87 2.01 -0.80
CA CYS A 564 -8.23 3.31 -0.60
C CYS A 564 -6.78 3.16 -0.11
N GLY A 565 -6.53 2.17 0.76
CA GLY A 565 -5.20 1.85 1.30
C GLY A 565 -4.15 1.48 0.23
N SER A 566 -4.56 0.87 -0.88
CA SER A 566 -3.66 0.50 -1.98
C SER A 566 -3.05 1.70 -2.71
N CYS A 567 -3.69 2.87 -2.65
CA CYS A 567 -3.15 4.13 -3.18
C CYS A 567 -2.55 5.00 -2.07
N HIS A 568 -3.17 5.02 -0.88
CA HIS A 568 -2.78 5.84 0.26
C HIS A 568 -2.02 5.01 1.31
N GLU A 569 -0.78 4.65 1.00
CA GLU A 569 0.07 3.80 1.85
C GLU A 569 0.18 4.37 3.27
N ARG A 570 -0.39 3.66 4.25
CA ARG A 570 -0.46 4.09 5.66
C ARG A 570 -1.04 5.51 5.84
N ASN A 571 -2.04 5.88 5.03
CA ASN A 571 -2.61 7.24 4.90
C ASN A 571 -1.61 8.31 4.39
N GLY A 572 -0.43 7.89 3.95
CA GLY A 572 0.60 8.71 3.34
C GLY A 572 0.39 8.93 1.85
N ARG A 573 1.45 9.43 1.23
CA ARG A 573 1.56 9.59 -0.22
C ARG A 573 1.95 8.26 -0.85
N ALA A 574 1.84 8.16 -2.17
CA ALA A 574 2.38 7.03 -2.91
C ALA A 574 3.86 7.18 -3.28
N ALA A 575 4.51 6.03 -3.45
CA ALA A 575 5.83 5.79 -4.01
C ALA A 575 5.86 5.85 -5.57
N PRO A 576 6.74 6.65 -6.23
CA PRO A 576 6.91 6.68 -7.68
C PRO A 576 7.28 5.30 -8.23
N ALA A 577 6.46 4.79 -9.16
CA ALA A 577 6.78 3.53 -9.82
C ALA A 577 8.11 3.62 -10.60
N ALA A 578 8.77 2.48 -10.77
CA ALA A 578 9.96 2.39 -11.60
C ALA A 578 9.66 2.73 -13.06
N VAL A 579 10.69 3.12 -13.82
CA VAL A 579 10.54 3.42 -15.25
C VAL A 579 10.03 2.18 -15.98
N GLY A 580 8.96 2.36 -16.78
CA GLY A 580 8.29 1.29 -17.51
C GLY A 580 7.14 0.62 -16.76
N GLU A 581 7.07 0.76 -15.43
CA GLU A 581 6.03 0.14 -14.62
C GLU A 581 4.73 0.97 -14.60
N PRO A 582 3.55 0.31 -14.51
CA PRO A 582 2.27 1.00 -14.40
C PRO A 582 2.17 1.89 -13.16
N LEU A 583 1.60 3.08 -13.33
CA LEU A 583 1.36 4.06 -12.27
C LEU A 583 0.01 3.84 -11.57
N GLU A 584 -0.10 2.75 -10.82
CA GLU A 584 -1.39 2.31 -10.23
C GLU A 584 -1.83 3.07 -8.96
N LYS A 585 -1.02 4.02 -8.49
CA LYS A 585 -1.31 4.91 -7.35
C LYS A 585 -1.45 6.39 -7.77
N TRP A 586 -1.65 6.59 -9.07
CA TRP A 586 -1.91 7.88 -9.69
C TRP A 586 -3.33 7.88 -10.23
N THR A 587 -3.98 9.03 -10.12
CA THR A 587 -5.15 9.33 -10.93
C THR A 587 -4.67 10.13 -12.15
N PHE A 588 -4.91 9.59 -13.34
CA PHE A 588 -4.75 10.34 -14.59
C PHE A 588 -6.09 10.91 -14.99
N LYS A 589 -6.32 12.19 -14.72
CA LYS A 589 -7.47 12.91 -15.30
C LYS A 589 -7.22 13.03 -16.80
N VAL A 590 -8.22 12.75 -17.63
CA VAL A 590 -8.10 12.72 -19.09
C VAL A 590 -9.24 13.47 -19.76
N ALA A 591 -8.97 14.01 -20.94
CA ALA A 591 -9.95 14.79 -21.71
C ALA A 591 -9.63 14.85 -23.21
N ASP A 592 -10.66 15.18 -23.99
CA ASP A 592 -10.54 15.53 -25.41
C ASP A 592 -9.81 16.89 -25.61
N ALA A 593 -9.58 17.29 -26.87
CA ALA A 593 -8.96 18.59 -27.20
C ALA A 593 -9.74 19.81 -26.69
N ASN A 594 -11.01 19.67 -26.33
CA ASN A 594 -11.84 20.75 -25.81
C ASN A 594 -11.87 20.78 -24.27
N GLY A 595 -11.30 19.78 -23.60
CA GLY A 595 -11.32 19.63 -22.15
C GLY A 595 -12.57 18.93 -21.60
N ASN A 596 -13.39 18.32 -22.47
CA ASN A 596 -14.50 17.46 -22.04
C ASN A 596 -13.96 16.05 -21.69
N PRO A 597 -14.69 15.26 -20.88
CA PRO A 597 -14.37 13.85 -20.68
C PRO A 597 -14.05 13.16 -22.01
N ASP A 598 -12.96 12.39 -22.05
CA ASP A 598 -12.53 11.68 -23.23
C ASP A 598 -13.62 10.70 -23.69
N PRO A 599 -13.97 10.66 -24.99
CA PRO A 599 -15.01 9.76 -25.47
C PRO A 599 -14.77 8.29 -25.16
N TYR A 600 -13.53 7.85 -25.02
CA TYR A 600 -13.17 6.44 -24.83
C TYR A 600 -12.64 6.10 -23.43
N LEU A 601 -12.36 7.10 -22.60
CA LEU A 601 -11.76 6.92 -21.26
C LEU A 601 -12.56 7.61 -20.14
N GLY A 602 -13.59 8.40 -20.45
CA GLY A 602 -14.27 9.21 -19.45
C GLY A 602 -13.40 10.35 -18.92
N SER A 603 -13.54 10.68 -17.63
CA SER A 603 -12.84 11.80 -16.99
C SER A 603 -11.53 11.38 -16.32
N VAL A 604 -11.36 10.09 -16.06
CA VAL A 604 -10.20 9.45 -15.42
C VAL A 604 -9.90 8.15 -16.14
N LEU A 605 -8.63 7.93 -16.52
CA LEU A 605 -8.22 6.63 -17.08
C LEU A 605 -8.19 5.56 -15.98
N GLN A 606 -8.94 4.49 -16.20
CA GLN A 606 -9.11 3.34 -15.29
C GLN A 606 -8.47 2.07 -15.89
N PRO A 607 -7.23 1.72 -15.51
CA PRO A 607 -6.45 0.72 -16.23
C PRO A 607 -6.89 -0.73 -15.99
N LYS A 608 -7.50 -1.02 -14.85
CA LYS A 608 -7.94 -2.39 -14.51
C LYS A 608 -9.37 -2.58 -14.94
N ALA A 609 -9.64 -3.75 -15.51
CA ALA A 609 -10.96 -4.14 -15.98
C ALA A 609 -11.42 -5.48 -15.38
N ARG A 610 -12.72 -5.67 -15.23
CA ARG A 610 -13.35 -6.91 -14.79
C ARG A 610 -14.72 -7.13 -15.45
N ASP A 611 -15.35 -8.25 -15.12
CA ASP A 611 -16.71 -8.60 -15.55
C ASP A 611 -16.92 -8.55 -17.09
N GLY A 612 -15.85 -8.82 -17.84
CA GLY A 612 -15.84 -8.87 -19.30
C GLY A 612 -15.58 -7.52 -19.99
N ALA A 613 -15.37 -6.44 -19.25
CA ALA A 613 -14.96 -5.16 -19.80
C ALA A 613 -13.51 -5.17 -20.30
N ALA A 614 -13.20 -4.31 -21.26
CA ALA A 614 -11.86 -4.19 -21.82
C ALA A 614 -11.06 -3.11 -21.07
N SER A 615 -9.80 -3.37 -20.72
CA SER A 615 -8.92 -2.36 -20.14
C SER A 615 -8.86 -1.10 -21.02
N GLU A 616 -8.96 0.06 -20.38
CA GLU A 616 -8.84 1.37 -21.03
C GLU A 616 -7.40 1.67 -21.50
N GLY A 617 -6.43 0.87 -21.06
CA GLY A 617 -5.01 1.09 -21.24
C GLY A 617 -4.32 1.36 -19.90
N SER A 618 -3.03 1.68 -19.94
CA SER A 618 -2.21 1.93 -18.76
C SER A 618 -1.26 3.08 -19.00
N VAL A 619 -0.79 3.69 -17.91
CA VAL A 619 0.20 4.78 -17.96
C VAL A 619 1.44 4.39 -17.18
N SER A 620 2.62 4.60 -17.76
CA SER A 620 3.91 4.41 -17.10
C SER A 620 4.83 5.62 -17.33
N ILE A 621 5.88 5.74 -16.52
CA ILE A 621 6.96 6.70 -16.80
C ILE A 621 7.92 6.02 -17.77
N ALA A 622 7.95 6.44 -19.03
CA ALA A 622 8.85 5.88 -20.03
C ALA A 622 10.31 6.32 -19.84
N SER A 623 10.50 7.55 -19.36
CA SER A 623 11.81 8.11 -19.03
C SER A 623 11.66 9.37 -18.18
N TRP A 624 12.76 9.81 -17.58
CA TRP A 624 12.86 11.11 -16.92
C TRP A 624 13.65 12.08 -17.79
N SER A 625 13.14 13.29 -17.96
CA SER A 625 13.90 14.42 -18.51
C SER A 625 14.59 15.13 -17.35
N GLU A 626 15.93 15.13 -17.31
CA GLU A 626 16.70 15.78 -16.25
C GLU A 626 17.42 17.04 -16.74
N GLN A 627 17.29 18.13 -15.98
CA GLN A 627 18.01 19.37 -16.22
C GLN A 627 18.30 20.10 -14.91
N ASN A 628 19.55 20.55 -14.72
CA ASN A 628 19.98 21.28 -13.52
C ASN A 628 19.69 20.56 -12.19
N GLY A 629 19.70 19.22 -12.18
CA GLY A 629 19.36 18.42 -10.99
C GLY A 629 17.87 18.38 -10.65
N LEU A 630 17.01 18.83 -11.56
CA LEU A 630 15.55 18.64 -11.51
C LEU A 630 15.15 17.59 -12.54
N ARG A 631 14.10 16.81 -12.28
CA ARG A 631 13.54 15.85 -13.24
C ARG A 631 12.05 16.04 -13.51
N SER A 632 11.59 15.81 -14.74
CA SER A 632 10.16 15.74 -15.10
C SER A 632 9.84 14.40 -15.78
N PRO A 633 8.67 13.81 -15.53
CA PRO A 633 8.31 12.53 -16.10
C PRO A 633 7.90 12.66 -17.57
N ASN A 634 8.32 11.70 -18.40
CA ASN A 634 7.78 11.51 -19.75
C ASN A 634 6.87 10.29 -19.72
N TYR A 635 5.56 10.50 -19.81
CA TYR A 635 4.58 9.42 -19.73
C TYR A 635 4.43 8.65 -21.04
N ALA A 636 4.21 7.35 -20.95
CA ALA A 636 3.74 6.51 -22.05
C ALA A 636 2.37 5.93 -21.73
N PHE A 637 1.46 6.02 -22.70
CA PHE A 637 0.12 5.46 -22.64
C PHE A 637 0.06 4.20 -23.50
N THR A 638 -0.60 3.17 -22.99
CA THR A 638 -1.09 2.05 -23.82
C THR A 638 -2.58 2.27 -24.12
N GLY A 639 -3.10 1.73 -25.23
CA GLY A 639 -4.49 1.98 -25.64
C GLY A 639 -4.67 3.39 -26.20
N VAL A 640 -5.69 4.11 -25.72
CA VAL A 640 -5.99 5.47 -26.17
C VAL A 640 -5.03 6.46 -25.50
N THR A 641 -4.31 7.24 -26.30
CA THR A 641 -3.53 8.37 -25.77
C THR A 641 -4.44 9.61 -25.73
N PRO A 642 -4.76 10.13 -24.52
CA PRO A 642 -5.64 11.28 -24.39
C PRO A 642 -4.98 12.53 -24.96
N GLN A 643 -5.79 13.45 -25.51
CA GLN A 643 -5.27 14.71 -26.04
C GLN A 643 -4.85 15.67 -24.94
N ARG A 644 -5.49 15.58 -23.77
CA ARG A 644 -5.17 16.34 -22.55
C ARG A 644 -5.20 15.42 -21.33
N PHE A 645 -4.28 15.61 -20.41
CA PHE A 645 -4.25 14.86 -19.16
C PHE A 645 -3.60 15.67 -18.01
N SER A 646 -3.92 15.26 -16.78
CA SER A 646 -3.30 15.75 -15.55
C SER A 646 -2.93 14.54 -14.69
N ALA A 647 -1.63 14.35 -14.44
CA ALA A 647 -1.10 13.25 -13.65
C ALA A 647 -1.09 13.62 -12.17
N ARG A 648 -1.70 12.82 -11.31
CA ARG A 648 -1.91 13.16 -9.90
C ARG A 648 -1.59 11.99 -8.99
N ILE A 649 -0.50 12.09 -8.23
CA ILE A 649 -0.13 11.11 -7.22
C ILE A 649 -1.06 11.20 -6.00
N ALA A 650 -1.34 10.08 -5.33
CA ALA A 650 -2.11 10.07 -4.09
C ALA A 650 -1.48 10.99 -3.02
N PRO A 651 -2.24 11.97 -2.45
CA PRO A 651 -1.76 12.83 -1.36
C PRO A 651 -1.85 12.15 0.01
N ASN A 652 -1.22 12.75 1.03
CA ASN A 652 -1.43 12.37 2.43
C ASN A 652 -2.83 12.76 2.92
N LEU A 653 -3.39 11.98 3.85
CA LEU A 653 -4.78 12.13 4.31
C LEU A 653 -4.93 12.81 5.68
N VAL A 654 -3.81 13.07 6.38
CA VAL A 654 -3.83 13.58 7.75
C VAL A 654 -4.28 15.05 7.84
N GLY A 655 -5.10 15.36 8.84
CA GLY A 655 -5.57 16.73 9.12
C GLY A 655 -6.65 17.27 8.18
N MET A 656 -7.20 16.44 7.29
CA MET A 656 -8.20 16.89 6.30
C MET A 656 -9.45 17.53 6.93
N GLY A 657 -9.95 16.99 8.05
CA GLY A 657 -11.11 17.55 8.75
C GLY A 657 -10.89 18.97 9.26
N LEU A 658 -9.68 19.28 9.73
CA LEU A 658 -9.33 20.63 10.17
C LEU A 658 -9.38 21.62 9.01
N LEU A 659 -8.95 21.22 7.81
CA LEU A 659 -9.01 22.05 6.60
C LEU A 659 -10.46 22.26 6.11
N GLU A 660 -11.31 21.24 6.25
CA GLU A 660 -12.76 21.36 6.01
C GLU A 660 -13.42 22.35 6.96
N ALA A 661 -12.94 22.38 8.22
CA ALA A 661 -13.48 23.22 9.28
C ALA A 661 -13.12 24.71 9.15
N VAL A 662 -12.14 25.09 8.32
CA VAL A 662 -11.79 26.51 8.05
C VAL A 662 -12.91 27.17 7.25
N SER A 663 -13.46 28.27 7.75
CA SER A 663 -14.57 28.97 7.06
C SER A 663 -14.18 29.46 5.67
N GLU A 664 -15.12 29.43 4.73
CA GLU A 664 -14.93 29.96 3.38
C GLU A 664 -14.56 31.45 3.38
N ALA A 665 -15.09 32.21 4.34
CA ALA A 665 -14.78 33.62 4.49
C ALA A 665 -13.31 33.86 4.86
N ALA A 666 -12.69 32.97 5.65
CA ALA A 666 -11.28 33.09 6.01
C ALA A 666 -10.37 32.85 4.79
N ILE A 667 -10.72 31.88 3.94
CA ILE A 667 -9.94 31.57 2.74
C ILE A 667 -10.14 32.64 1.66
N THR A 668 -11.39 33.06 1.43
CA THR A 668 -11.66 34.10 0.43
C THR A 668 -11.12 35.48 0.83
N ALA A 669 -10.93 35.75 2.13
CA ALA A 669 -10.25 36.96 2.59
C ALA A 669 -8.74 36.97 2.30
N ALA A 670 -8.11 35.80 2.11
CA ALA A 670 -6.71 35.68 1.71
C ALA A 670 -6.51 35.71 0.19
N ALA A 671 -7.59 35.59 -0.60
CA ALA A 671 -7.50 35.59 -2.05
C ALA A 671 -7.20 36.99 -2.61
N ASP A 672 -6.21 37.05 -3.51
CA ASP A 672 -5.86 38.26 -4.28
C ASP A 672 -5.74 37.93 -5.78
N PRO A 673 -6.85 37.57 -6.46
CA PRO A 673 -6.82 37.15 -7.86
C PRO A 673 -6.37 38.25 -8.84
N ALA A 674 -6.23 39.49 -8.38
CA ALA A 674 -5.84 40.63 -9.20
C ALA A 674 -4.44 41.16 -8.88
N ASP A 675 -3.69 40.50 -7.97
CA ASP A 675 -2.39 40.96 -7.46
C ASP A 675 -2.47 42.45 -7.07
N ALA A 676 -3.48 42.79 -6.27
CA ALA A 676 -3.78 44.17 -5.90
C ALA A 676 -2.69 44.78 -5.02
N ASN A 677 -1.93 43.95 -4.30
CA ASN A 677 -0.80 44.36 -3.48
C ASN A 677 0.53 44.46 -4.29
N GLY A 678 0.59 43.92 -5.50
CA GLY A 678 1.74 43.98 -6.40
C GLY A 678 2.94 43.15 -5.96
N ASP A 679 2.71 42.08 -5.19
CA ASP A 679 3.75 41.14 -4.77
C ASP A 679 4.02 40.05 -5.81
N GLY A 680 3.19 39.97 -6.85
CA GLY A 680 3.32 38.99 -7.94
C GLY A 680 2.63 37.66 -7.65
N ILE A 681 1.85 37.55 -6.58
CA ILE A 681 1.07 36.39 -6.18
C ILE A 681 -0.41 36.70 -6.46
N SER A 682 -1.10 35.77 -7.12
CA SER A 682 -2.48 35.94 -7.59
C SER A 682 -3.42 34.86 -7.04
N GLY A 683 -3.16 34.45 -5.79
CA GLY A 683 -3.86 33.37 -5.12
C GLY A 683 -5.38 33.50 -5.21
N ARG A 684 -6.07 32.46 -5.70
CA ARG A 684 -7.53 32.50 -5.84
C ARG A 684 -8.24 31.22 -5.40
N ALA A 685 -9.46 31.42 -4.90
CA ALA A 685 -10.35 30.32 -4.56
C ALA A 685 -10.86 29.60 -5.83
N ASN A 686 -10.80 28.26 -5.85
CA ASN A 686 -11.54 27.50 -6.84
C ASN A 686 -13.02 27.39 -6.44
N ARG A 687 -13.92 27.41 -7.42
CA ARG A 687 -15.35 27.20 -7.21
C ARG A 687 -15.79 25.87 -7.83
N VAL A 688 -16.59 25.13 -7.09
CA VAL A 688 -17.07 23.80 -7.49
C VAL A 688 -18.57 23.68 -7.23
N ILE A 689 -19.25 22.80 -7.96
CA ILE A 689 -20.64 22.48 -7.70
C ILE A 689 -20.72 21.36 -6.67
N ASP A 690 -21.52 21.59 -5.64
CA ASP A 690 -21.92 20.56 -4.68
C ASP A 690 -22.79 19.50 -5.38
N PRO A 691 -22.35 18.24 -5.48
CA PRO A 691 -23.09 17.19 -6.18
C PRO A 691 -24.43 16.84 -5.51
N GLU A 692 -24.61 17.15 -4.22
CA GLU A 692 -25.83 16.82 -3.47
C GLU A 692 -26.84 17.96 -3.48
N THR A 693 -26.37 19.21 -3.41
CA THR A 693 -27.26 20.39 -3.30
C THR A 693 -27.36 21.23 -4.57
N GLY A 694 -26.38 21.12 -5.48
CA GLY A 694 -26.25 21.99 -6.66
C GLY A 694 -25.69 23.38 -6.34
N ASP A 695 -25.39 23.69 -5.07
CA ASP A 695 -24.83 24.96 -4.66
C ASP A 695 -23.40 25.15 -5.20
N THR A 696 -23.03 26.41 -5.46
CA THR A 696 -21.62 26.77 -5.67
C THR A 696 -20.88 26.79 -4.33
N ARG A 697 -19.82 25.99 -4.20
CA ARG A 697 -18.99 25.85 -2.99
C ARG A 697 -17.55 26.26 -3.27
N LEU A 698 -16.82 26.54 -2.19
CA LEU A 698 -15.36 26.63 -2.24
C LEU A 698 -14.78 25.24 -2.48
N GLY A 699 -13.93 25.11 -3.49
CA GLY A 699 -13.11 23.92 -3.68
C GLY A 699 -11.98 23.86 -2.65
N ARG A 700 -11.74 22.69 -2.05
CA ARG A 700 -10.75 22.49 -0.98
C ARG A 700 -9.84 21.29 -1.20
N PHE A 701 -10.39 20.19 -1.72
CA PHE A 701 -9.71 18.90 -1.78
C PHE A 701 -9.32 18.52 -3.20
N GLY A 702 -8.32 17.64 -3.30
CA GLY A 702 -7.60 17.35 -4.53
C GLY A 702 -6.50 18.38 -4.84
N TRP A 703 -5.72 18.09 -5.89
CA TRP A 703 -4.56 18.90 -6.29
C TRP A 703 -4.92 20.28 -6.86
N LYS A 704 -6.09 20.40 -7.49
CA LYS A 704 -6.62 21.67 -8.01
C LYS A 704 -7.89 22.11 -7.28
N ALA A 705 -8.08 21.67 -6.03
CA ALA A 705 -9.24 22.04 -5.21
C ALA A 705 -10.59 21.70 -5.90
N GLY A 706 -10.71 20.51 -6.50
CA GLY A 706 -11.88 20.08 -7.28
C GLY A 706 -13.08 19.56 -6.47
N ALA A 707 -12.94 19.39 -5.15
CA ALA A 707 -14.02 18.94 -4.26
C ALA A 707 -14.21 19.85 -3.05
N ALA A 708 -15.46 20.07 -2.64
CA ALA A 708 -15.83 21.00 -1.56
C ALA A 708 -15.73 20.39 -0.16
N SER A 709 -15.99 19.09 -0.03
CA SER A 709 -16.01 18.35 1.24
C SER A 709 -15.21 17.05 1.14
N ILE A 710 -14.83 16.50 2.30
CA ILE A 710 -14.21 15.18 2.42
C ILE A 710 -15.16 14.11 1.87
N ARG A 711 -16.46 14.22 2.19
CA ARG A 711 -17.50 13.32 1.67
C ARG A 711 -17.54 13.34 0.14
N HIS A 712 -17.48 14.52 -0.49
CA HIS A 712 -17.47 14.65 -1.96
C HIS A 712 -16.18 14.08 -2.57
N GLN A 713 -15.02 14.32 -1.94
CA GLN A 713 -13.75 13.77 -2.40
C GLN A 713 -13.74 12.23 -2.33
N LEU A 714 -14.19 11.65 -1.21
CA LEU A 714 -14.29 10.21 -1.03
C LEU A 714 -15.26 9.58 -2.03
N ALA A 715 -16.45 10.15 -2.20
CA ALA A 715 -17.42 9.63 -3.13
C ALA A 715 -16.92 9.67 -4.59
N ARG A 716 -16.16 10.71 -4.97
CA ARG A 716 -15.52 10.81 -6.28
C ARG A 716 -14.40 9.79 -6.46
N ALA A 717 -13.60 9.55 -5.42
CA ALA A 717 -12.55 8.53 -5.43
C ALA A 717 -13.14 7.12 -5.54
N PHE A 718 -14.21 6.82 -4.79
CA PHE A 718 -14.95 5.56 -4.98
C PHE A 718 -15.40 5.39 -6.42
N ASN A 719 -16.01 6.40 -7.01
CA ASN A 719 -16.54 6.32 -8.37
C ASN A 719 -15.44 6.18 -9.44
N SER A 720 -14.47 7.08 -9.47
CA SER A 720 -13.50 7.17 -10.57
C SER A 720 -12.19 6.42 -10.32
N ASP A 721 -11.79 6.18 -9.07
CA ASP A 721 -10.56 5.45 -8.75
C ASP A 721 -10.84 3.97 -8.43
N MET A 722 -11.99 3.65 -7.84
CA MET A 722 -12.34 2.29 -7.40
C MET A 722 -13.51 1.63 -8.16
N GLY A 723 -14.18 2.37 -9.05
CA GLY A 723 -15.33 1.88 -9.80
C GLY A 723 -16.58 1.61 -8.94
N VAL A 724 -16.68 2.19 -7.75
CA VAL A 724 -17.77 1.97 -6.79
C VAL A 724 -18.74 3.15 -6.81
N MET A 725 -20.02 2.89 -7.05
CA MET A 725 -21.04 3.95 -7.06
C MET A 725 -21.58 4.24 -5.66
N THR A 726 -21.87 5.51 -5.39
CA THR A 726 -22.39 6.00 -4.10
C THR A 726 -23.67 6.79 -4.31
N SER A 727 -24.39 7.11 -3.22
CA SER A 727 -25.53 8.04 -3.26
C SER A 727 -25.17 9.42 -3.82
N VAL A 728 -23.91 9.85 -3.68
CA VAL A 728 -23.38 11.15 -4.12
C VAL A 728 -23.01 11.14 -5.60
N PHE A 729 -22.35 10.06 -6.07
CA PHE A 729 -22.00 9.86 -7.48
C PHE A 729 -22.53 8.49 -7.93
N PRO A 730 -23.79 8.43 -8.39
CA PRO A 730 -24.44 7.16 -8.69
C PRO A 730 -24.14 6.64 -10.10
N SER A 731 -23.54 7.44 -10.98
CA SER A 731 -23.21 7.03 -12.35
C SER A 731 -21.72 6.74 -12.48
N PRO A 732 -21.30 5.64 -13.12
CA PRO A 732 -19.88 5.37 -13.35
C PRO A 732 -19.24 6.47 -14.20
N ASP A 733 -17.94 6.71 -14.02
CA ASP A 733 -17.19 7.53 -14.97
C ASP A 733 -17.14 6.77 -16.31
N CYS A 734 -17.64 7.41 -17.37
CA CYS A 734 -17.83 6.72 -18.64
C CYS A 734 -17.79 7.71 -19.79
N GLY A 735 -16.88 7.48 -20.73
CA GLY A 735 -16.78 8.20 -21.97
C GLY A 735 -18.01 7.97 -22.86
N SER A 736 -18.36 8.98 -23.66
CA SER A 736 -19.54 8.94 -24.54
C SER A 736 -19.54 7.82 -25.59
N SER A 737 -18.39 7.19 -25.84
CA SER A 737 -18.19 6.04 -26.75
C SER A 737 -17.95 4.72 -26.02
N GLN A 738 -17.88 4.72 -24.68
CA GLN A 738 -17.83 3.50 -23.87
C GLN A 738 -19.25 2.97 -23.62
N ALA A 739 -19.37 1.65 -23.50
CA ALA A 739 -20.65 0.98 -23.28
C ALA A 739 -20.60 -0.09 -22.18
N ASP A 740 -19.42 -0.35 -21.62
CA ASP A 740 -19.13 -1.42 -20.66
C ASP A 740 -18.78 -0.91 -19.25
N CYS A 741 -19.05 0.37 -18.94
CA CYS A 741 -18.72 1.00 -17.65
C CYS A 741 -19.59 0.55 -16.45
N GLY A 742 -20.57 -0.33 -16.67
CA GLY A 742 -21.46 -0.81 -15.62
C GLY A 742 -22.73 0.04 -15.43
N ALA A 743 -23.52 -0.31 -14.41
CA ALA A 743 -24.80 0.32 -14.13
C ALA A 743 -24.68 1.51 -13.18
N ALA A 744 -25.65 2.42 -13.24
CA ALA A 744 -25.79 3.45 -12.21
C ALA A 744 -26.53 2.90 -10.98
N GLY A 745 -26.21 3.41 -9.78
CA GLY A 745 -26.83 3.01 -8.53
C GLY A 745 -26.17 3.65 -7.31
N ALA A 746 -26.59 3.25 -6.11
CA ALA A 746 -25.89 3.56 -4.86
C ALA A 746 -25.51 2.22 -4.23
N GLU A 747 -24.28 1.78 -4.49
CA GLU A 747 -23.81 0.43 -4.16
C GLU A 747 -23.22 0.40 -2.75
N LEU A 748 -22.34 1.37 -2.44
CA LEU A 748 -21.85 1.57 -1.08
C LEU A 748 -22.92 2.25 -0.22
N ALA A 749 -23.27 1.62 0.91
CA ALA A 749 -24.22 2.18 1.85
C ALA A 749 -23.72 3.48 2.51
N ASP A 750 -24.64 4.44 2.71
CA ASP A 750 -24.31 5.77 3.23
C ASP A 750 -23.61 5.78 4.59
N ASN A 751 -23.93 4.81 5.45
CA ASN A 751 -23.26 4.67 6.75
C ASN A 751 -21.78 4.32 6.59
N HIS A 752 -21.39 3.50 5.61
CA HIS A 752 -19.99 3.18 5.36
C HIS A 752 -19.23 4.38 4.79
N LEU A 753 -19.86 5.15 3.89
CA LEU A 753 -19.28 6.41 3.42
C LEU A 753 -19.16 7.44 4.56
N GLN A 754 -20.13 7.49 5.47
CA GLN A 754 -20.10 8.35 6.66
C GLN A 754 -19.00 7.94 7.64
N ASP A 755 -18.87 6.65 7.94
CA ASP A 755 -17.83 6.12 8.82
C ASP A 755 -16.45 6.42 8.24
N LEU A 756 -16.24 6.20 6.94
CA LEU A 756 -14.98 6.56 6.27
C LEU A 756 -14.73 8.08 6.31
N THR A 757 -15.77 8.90 6.14
CA THR A 757 -15.65 10.36 6.28
C THR A 757 -15.18 10.72 7.70
N LYS A 758 -15.72 10.08 8.74
CA LYS A 758 -15.27 10.27 10.13
C LYS A 758 -13.84 9.81 10.35
N TYR A 759 -13.43 8.69 9.77
CA TYR A 759 -12.05 8.22 9.83
C TYR A 759 -11.10 9.28 9.29
N ILE A 760 -11.30 9.74 8.05
CA ILE A 760 -10.42 10.72 7.39
C ILE A 760 -10.46 12.09 8.09
N ALA A 761 -11.65 12.54 8.50
CA ALA A 761 -11.80 13.85 9.15
C ALA A 761 -11.11 13.92 10.52
N LEU A 762 -11.03 12.82 11.25
CA LEU A 762 -10.56 12.76 12.63
C LEU A 762 -9.18 12.08 12.79
N LEU A 763 -8.43 11.95 11.69
CA LEU A 763 -7.01 11.60 11.73
C LEU A 763 -6.22 12.72 12.42
N GLY A 764 -5.52 12.36 13.50
CA GLY A 764 -4.74 13.29 14.31
C GLY A 764 -3.44 13.71 13.62
N VAL A 765 -3.06 14.97 13.80
CA VAL A 765 -1.81 15.54 13.24
C VAL A 765 -0.68 15.40 14.26
N ARG A 766 0.52 15.02 13.82
CA ARG A 766 1.69 15.00 14.70
C ARG A 766 2.09 16.42 15.13
N PRO A 767 2.66 16.58 16.33
CA PRO A 767 3.20 17.87 16.74
C PRO A 767 4.43 18.17 15.90
N GLN A 768 4.77 19.46 15.77
CA GLN A 768 6.05 19.86 15.21
C GLN A 768 7.16 19.19 16.03
N ARG A 769 8.17 18.64 15.35
CA ARG A 769 9.32 18.00 16.00
C ARG A 769 10.40 19.04 16.27
N ASN A 770 11.29 18.79 17.23
CA ASN A 770 12.48 19.64 17.46
C ASN A 770 12.18 21.16 17.54
N TYR A 771 11.01 21.55 18.04
CA TYR A 771 10.47 22.92 17.98
C TYR A 771 11.23 23.94 18.84
N ASP A 772 12.18 23.47 19.65
CA ASP A 772 13.10 24.29 20.45
C ASP A 772 14.55 24.23 19.93
N ASP A 773 14.82 23.46 18.86
CA ASP A 773 16.13 23.47 18.20
C ASP A 773 16.37 24.83 17.53
N PRO A 774 17.49 25.52 17.80
CA PRO A 774 17.79 26.81 17.19
C PRO A 774 17.76 26.81 15.66
N SER A 775 18.15 25.72 15.01
CA SER A 775 18.11 25.60 13.54
C SER A 775 16.67 25.56 13.01
N VAL A 776 15.75 24.90 13.73
CA VAL A 776 14.32 24.86 13.38
C VAL A 776 13.67 26.22 13.58
N VAL A 777 13.98 26.90 14.69
CA VAL A 777 13.48 28.25 14.98
C VAL A 777 13.97 29.26 13.94
N ASN A 778 15.26 29.23 13.61
CA ASN A 778 15.84 30.07 12.56
C ASN A 778 15.25 29.74 11.19
N GLY A 779 15.07 28.44 10.89
CA GLY A 779 14.47 27.98 9.65
C GLY A 779 13.04 28.48 9.45
N GLY A 780 12.23 28.52 10.50
CA GLY A 780 10.89 29.09 10.46
C GLY A 780 10.89 30.61 10.18
N GLN A 781 11.85 31.36 10.74
CA GLN A 781 12.03 32.77 10.40
C GLN A 781 12.45 32.95 8.94
N LEU A 782 13.37 32.10 8.46
CA LEU A 782 13.85 32.11 7.10
C LEU A 782 12.70 31.81 6.12
N PHE A 783 11.87 30.81 6.42
CA PHE A 783 10.68 30.45 5.64
C PHE A 783 9.76 31.65 5.37
N SER A 784 9.46 32.46 6.39
CA SER A 784 8.73 33.71 6.20
C SER A 784 9.54 34.73 5.40
N SER A 785 10.83 34.92 5.73
CA SER A 785 11.65 35.98 5.13
C SER A 785 11.94 35.80 3.64
N VAL A 786 11.95 34.54 3.14
CA VAL A 786 12.13 34.25 1.72
C VAL A 786 10.83 34.29 0.94
N GLY A 787 9.68 34.52 1.59
CA GLY A 787 8.37 34.59 0.95
C GLY A 787 7.67 33.23 0.74
N CYS A 788 8.07 32.17 1.45
CA CYS A 788 7.31 30.91 1.38
C CYS A 788 5.94 31.05 2.06
N ALA A 789 5.88 31.82 3.14
CA ALA A 789 4.69 32.00 3.96
C ALA A 789 3.57 32.80 3.26
N ASP A 790 3.86 33.41 2.10
CA ASP A 790 2.90 34.23 1.36
C ASP A 790 1.81 33.37 0.69
N CYS A 791 2.12 32.10 0.35
CA CYS A 791 1.13 31.09 -0.05
C CYS A 791 0.98 29.99 1.03
N HIS A 792 2.10 29.53 1.60
CA HIS A 792 2.10 28.54 2.68
C HIS A 792 1.84 29.20 4.04
N THR A 793 0.66 29.81 4.19
CA THR A 793 0.29 30.60 5.36
C THR A 793 0.34 29.75 6.64
N PRO A 794 1.13 30.15 7.66
CA PRO A 794 1.42 29.26 8.79
C PRO A 794 0.21 28.82 9.61
N THR A 795 -0.76 29.71 9.81
CA THR A 795 -1.82 29.54 10.81
C THR A 795 -3.18 29.80 10.22
N LEU A 796 -4.14 28.91 10.49
CA LEU A 796 -5.56 29.10 10.20
C LEU A 796 -6.40 28.91 11.46
N GLN A 797 -7.62 29.46 11.43
CA GLN A 797 -8.61 29.30 12.49
C GLN A 797 -9.80 28.48 11.95
N THR A 798 -10.14 27.39 12.63
CA THR A 798 -11.34 26.63 12.29
C THR A 798 -12.60 27.30 12.82
N SER A 799 -13.71 27.08 12.13
CA SER A 799 -15.01 27.67 12.42
C SER A 799 -15.70 27.02 13.63
N ALA A 800 -16.68 27.74 14.18
CA ALA A 800 -17.56 27.23 15.24
C ALA A 800 -18.69 26.32 14.73
N TYR A 801 -18.79 26.12 13.42
CA TYR A 801 -19.99 25.52 12.78
C TYR A 801 -19.76 24.13 12.21
N HIS A 802 -18.52 23.63 12.25
CA HIS A 802 -18.24 22.27 11.82
C HIS A 802 -19.07 21.24 12.65
N PRO A 803 -19.68 20.22 12.02
CA PRO A 803 -20.51 19.24 12.73
C PRO A 803 -19.76 18.53 13.87
N PHE A 804 -18.54 18.07 13.60
CA PHE A 804 -17.68 17.39 14.57
C PHE A 804 -17.10 18.38 15.59
N ALA A 805 -17.23 18.03 16.87
CA ALA A 805 -16.83 18.89 17.98
C ALA A 805 -15.31 19.04 18.10
N GLU A 806 -14.58 18.00 17.72
CA GLU A 806 -13.12 17.88 17.72
C GLU A 806 -12.44 18.95 16.86
N LEU A 807 -13.14 19.41 15.81
CA LEU A 807 -12.59 20.26 14.76
C LEU A 807 -12.97 21.75 14.92
N ARG A 808 -13.80 22.11 15.90
CA ARG A 808 -14.32 23.47 16.06
C ARG A 808 -13.40 24.37 16.87
N ASN A 809 -13.35 25.65 16.49
CA ASN A 809 -12.65 26.72 17.22
C ASN A 809 -11.17 26.43 17.54
N GLN A 810 -10.48 25.75 16.63
CA GLN A 810 -9.07 25.39 16.75
C GLN A 810 -8.18 26.41 16.04
N THR A 811 -7.10 26.83 16.69
CA THR A 811 -5.96 27.43 16.00
C THR A 811 -5.06 26.29 15.53
N ILE A 812 -4.82 26.21 14.22
CA ILE A 812 -4.08 25.13 13.58
C ILE A 812 -2.90 25.70 12.79
N HIS A 813 -1.86 24.88 12.56
CA HIS A 813 -0.68 25.28 11.82
C HIS A 813 -0.41 24.42 10.57
N PRO A 814 -1.26 24.52 9.52
CA PRO A 814 -1.17 23.66 8.35
C PRO A 814 -0.18 24.14 7.29
N TYR A 815 0.27 25.40 7.32
CA TYR A 815 1.14 26.00 6.29
C TYR A 815 0.54 25.94 4.88
N THR A 816 -0.68 26.47 4.73
CA THR A 816 -1.44 26.53 3.47
C THR A 816 -2.54 27.59 3.57
N ASP A 817 -2.78 28.32 2.49
CA ASP A 817 -3.95 29.18 2.30
C ASP A 817 -5.14 28.50 1.61
N LEU A 818 -4.95 27.25 1.14
CA LEU A 818 -5.91 26.48 0.33
C LEU A 818 -6.31 27.13 -1.01
N LEU A 819 -5.56 28.14 -1.47
CA LEU A 819 -5.80 28.83 -2.73
C LEU A 819 -5.06 28.16 -3.89
N LEU A 820 -5.51 28.45 -5.11
CA LEU A 820 -4.82 28.11 -6.36
C LEU A 820 -3.77 29.17 -6.68
N HIS A 821 -2.58 28.70 -7.07
CA HIS A 821 -1.47 29.54 -7.54
C HIS A 821 -0.91 29.02 -8.85
N ASP A 822 -0.55 29.93 -9.76
CA ASP A 822 0.19 29.57 -10.97
C ASP A 822 1.63 29.19 -10.62
N MET A 823 1.97 27.90 -10.77
CA MET A 823 3.30 27.36 -10.46
C MET A 823 4.24 27.35 -11.67
N GLY A 824 3.86 28.04 -12.75
CA GLY A 824 4.62 28.21 -13.97
C GLY A 824 4.62 27.00 -14.91
N PRO A 825 5.18 27.17 -16.12
CA PRO A 825 5.14 26.15 -17.16
C PRO A 825 5.88 24.86 -16.80
N GLY A 826 6.83 24.91 -15.87
CA GLY A 826 7.56 23.72 -15.41
C GLY A 826 6.67 22.74 -14.65
N LEU A 827 5.63 23.23 -13.97
CA LEU A 827 4.67 22.41 -13.22
C LEU A 827 3.27 22.40 -13.86
N ALA A 828 3.11 23.00 -15.04
CA ALA A 828 1.84 22.99 -15.74
C ALA A 828 1.57 21.62 -16.38
N ASP A 829 0.34 21.15 -16.23
CA ASP A 829 -0.24 20.15 -17.11
C ASP A 829 -1.05 20.83 -18.23
N ASN A 830 -1.64 20.04 -19.14
CA ASN A 830 -2.49 20.58 -20.21
C ASN A 830 -3.99 20.39 -19.95
N LEU A 831 -4.39 20.08 -18.70
CA LEU A 831 -5.77 19.83 -18.30
C LEU A 831 -6.12 20.54 -16.97
N GLY A 832 -6.90 21.62 -17.10
CA GLY A 832 -7.50 22.29 -15.96
C GLY A 832 -8.58 21.47 -15.23
N GLU A 833 -9.08 21.99 -14.11
CA GLU A 833 -10.19 21.41 -13.35
C GLU A 833 -11.07 22.51 -12.75
N GLY A 834 -12.32 22.58 -13.20
CA GLY A 834 -13.21 23.67 -12.82
C GLY A 834 -12.68 25.02 -13.33
N GLU A 835 -12.47 25.97 -12.43
CA GLU A 835 -11.90 27.29 -12.74
C GLU A 835 -10.36 27.31 -12.69
N ALA A 836 -9.71 26.19 -12.34
CA ALA A 836 -8.25 26.07 -12.33
C ALA A 836 -7.70 25.79 -13.73
N SER A 837 -6.66 26.53 -14.14
CA SER A 837 -5.90 26.20 -15.34
C SER A 837 -4.94 25.02 -15.12
N GLY A 838 -4.25 24.60 -16.18
CA GLY A 838 -3.27 23.52 -16.08
C GLY A 838 -2.02 23.87 -15.26
N ALA A 839 -1.66 25.16 -15.19
CA ALA A 839 -0.51 25.65 -14.42
C ALA A 839 -0.81 25.84 -12.92
N GLU A 840 -2.08 25.79 -12.55
CA GLU A 840 -2.51 26.14 -11.22
C GLU A 840 -2.69 24.95 -10.31
N TRP A 841 -2.20 25.10 -9.09
CA TRP A 841 -2.23 24.07 -8.07
C TRP A 841 -2.64 24.66 -6.74
N ARG A 842 -3.42 23.89 -5.98
CA ARG A 842 -3.76 24.26 -4.61
C ARG A 842 -2.52 24.13 -3.73
N THR A 843 -2.24 25.13 -2.91
CA THR A 843 -1.18 25.05 -1.88
C THR A 843 -1.44 23.85 -0.95
N PRO A 844 -0.63 22.77 -0.94
CA PRO A 844 -0.84 21.65 -0.02
C PRO A 844 -0.45 22.04 1.42
N PRO A 845 -1.13 21.49 2.46
CA PRO A 845 -0.65 21.65 3.84
C PRO A 845 0.75 21.01 3.99
N LEU A 846 1.62 21.62 4.78
CA LEU A 846 2.98 21.11 5.03
C LEU A 846 3.12 20.32 6.34
N TRP A 847 2.07 20.19 7.16
CA TRP A 847 2.13 19.28 8.30
C TRP A 847 2.41 17.84 7.84
N GLY A 848 3.23 17.12 8.60
CA GLY A 848 3.71 15.79 8.24
C GLY A 848 4.69 15.74 7.06
N LEU A 849 5.12 16.87 6.48
CA LEU A 849 6.04 16.87 5.33
C LEU A 849 7.34 16.10 5.64
N GLY A 850 7.91 16.31 6.83
CA GLY A 850 9.13 15.64 7.25
C GLY A 850 8.96 14.18 7.67
N LEU A 851 7.71 13.71 7.77
CA LEU A 851 7.35 12.33 8.11
C LEU A 851 6.94 11.51 6.88
N SER A 852 6.47 12.20 5.84
CA SER A 852 5.84 11.56 4.67
C SER A 852 6.71 10.50 4.01
N ALA A 853 8.02 10.71 3.93
CA ALA A 853 8.89 9.75 3.25
C ALA A 853 9.02 8.42 4.00
N CYS A 854 9.07 8.46 5.35
CA CYS A 854 9.07 7.24 6.17
C CYS A 854 7.71 6.53 6.13
N VAL A 855 6.60 7.29 6.11
CA VAL A 855 5.25 6.70 6.02
C VAL A 855 5.06 5.99 4.68
N THR A 856 5.47 6.62 3.58
CA THR A 856 5.38 6.05 2.23
C THR A 856 6.29 4.83 2.07
N GLY A 857 7.59 4.99 2.34
CA GLY A 857 8.56 3.92 2.08
C GLY A 857 8.69 2.87 3.19
N GLY A 858 8.11 3.10 4.36
CA GLY A 858 8.13 2.17 5.50
C GLY A 858 9.39 2.26 6.38
N VAL A 859 9.56 1.24 7.21
CA VAL A 859 10.70 1.06 8.11
C VAL A 859 11.25 -0.36 8.00
N GLU A 860 12.56 -0.49 8.09
CA GLU A 860 13.25 -1.76 8.28
C GLU A 860 13.88 -1.81 9.67
N ASN A 861 13.95 -3.00 10.30
CA ASN A 861 14.69 -3.19 11.55
C ASN A 861 15.86 -4.18 11.33
N PRO A 862 16.91 -3.76 10.59
CA PRO A 862 17.95 -4.66 10.10
C PRO A 862 18.80 -5.30 11.20
N ILE A 863 18.89 -4.66 12.37
CA ILE A 863 19.75 -5.10 13.48
C ILE A 863 18.91 -5.77 14.59
N GLY A 864 17.58 -5.63 14.53
CA GLY A 864 16.66 -6.04 15.59
C GLY A 864 16.82 -5.16 16.85
N GLY A 865 15.80 -5.18 17.71
CA GLY A 865 15.81 -4.40 18.95
C GLY A 865 15.37 -2.95 18.78
N GLN A 866 15.27 -2.26 19.91
CA GLN A 866 14.70 -0.91 20.06
C GLN A 866 15.54 0.19 19.41
N GLY A 867 14.91 1.07 18.64
CA GLY A 867 15.54 2.28 18.10
C GLY A 867 16.53 2.00 16.96
N ASN A 868 16.56 0.76 16.47
CA ASN A 868 17.38 0.32 15.35
C ASN A 868 16.60 0.32 14.03
N GLU A 869 15.35 0.77 14.05
CA GLU A 869 14.54 1.01 12.87
C GLU A 869 15.20 2.08 12.02
N VAL A 870 15.41 1.73 10.77
CA VAL A 870 15.88 2.65 9.75
C VAL A 870 14.68 2.91 8.86
N CYS A 871 14.22 4.17 8.79
CA CYS A 871 13.29 4.56 7.74
C CYS A 871 13.88 4.11 6.40
N THR A 872 13.04 3.54 5.54
CA THR A 872 13.33 3.34 4.13
C THR A 872 12.67 4.48 3.36
N PRO A 873 13.11 5.75 3.53
CA PRO A 873 12.33 6.89 3.09
C PRO A 873 12.16 6.87 1.59
N GLU A 874 10.91 7.07 1.14
CA GLU A 874 10.60 7.25 -0.26
C GLU A 874 10.03 8.65 -0.49
N HIS A 875 10.80 9.49 -1.19
CA HIS A 875 10.46 10.88 -1.43
C HIS A 875 9.73 11.05 -2.76
N SER A 876 8.52 11.64 -2.70
CA SER A 876 7.64 11.80 -3.86
C SER A 876 6.86 13.12 -3.81
N TYR A 877 7.56 14.25 -3.81
CA TYR A 877 6.93 15.57 -3.65
C TYR A 877 6.33 16.11 -4.96
N LEU A 878 5.48 17.13 -4.83
CA LEU A 878 4.68 17.77 -5.89
C LEU A 878 3.54 16.88 -6.42
N HIS A 879 2.73 17.39 -7.34
CA HIS A 879 1.49 16.75 -7.79
C HIS A 879 1.69 15.42 -8.53
N ASP A 880 2.89 15.19 -9.07
CA ASP A 880 3.21 14.00 -9.87
C ASP A 880 4.34 13.14 -9.28
N GLY A 881 4.85 13.50 -8.10
CA GLY A 881 5.91 12.77 -7.42
C GLY A 881 7.32 12.99 -8.00
N ARG A 882 7.52 13.98 -8.88
CA ARG A 882 8.81 14.17 -9.56
C ARG A 882 9.98 14.51 -8.63
N ALA A 883 9.74 15.22 -7.54
CA ALA A 883 10.81 15.76 -6.70
C ALA A 883 11.26 14.75 -5.63
N ARG A 884 12.56 14.45 -5.61
CA ARG A 884 13.21 13.45 -4.73
C ARG A 884 13.61 14.01 -3.37
N SER A 885 13.45 15.31 -3.16
CA SER A 885 13.77 15.97 -1.89
C SER A 885 12.95 17.25 -1.73
N ILE A 886 12.89 17.77 -0.51
CA ILE A 886 12.28 19.07 -0.22
C ILE A 886 13.04 20.20 -0.95
N ASP A 887 14.38 20.13 -1.05
CA ASP A 887 15.18 21.08 -1.84
C ASP A 887 14.77 21.06 -3.32
N GLU A 888 14.65 19.87 -3.91
CA GLU A 888 14.21 19.71 -5.30
C GLU A 888 12.79 20.25 -5.49
N ALA A 889 11.88 20.01 -4.55
CA ALA A 889 10.51 20.52 -4.59
C ALA A 889 10.47 22.05 -4.56
N ILE A 890 11.25 22.71 -3.69
CA ILE A 890 11.36 24.17 -3.65
C ILE A 890 11.89 24.70 -4.98
N ARG A 891 12.90 24.05 -5.56
CA ARG A 891 13.52 24.49 -6.81
C ARG A 891 12.65 24.29 -8.05
N TRP A 892 11.57 23.51 -7.94
CA TRP A 892 10.54 23.39 -8.97
C TRP A 892 9.53 24.54 -8.98
N HIS A 893 9.47 25.36 -7.92
CA HIS A 893 8.52 26.48 -7.86
C HIS A 893 8.86 27.50 -8.96
N GLY A 894 7.97 27.65 -9.92
CA GLY A 894 7.96 28.72 -10.92
C GLY A 894 6.72 29.59 -10.75
N GLY A 895 6.42 30.43 -11.75
CA GLY A 895 5.25 31.31 -11.70
C GLY A 895 5.29 32.21 -10.48
N GLU A 896 4.23 32.20 -9.68
CA GLU A 896 4.10 32.97 -8.44
C GLU A 896 5.17 32.58 -7.39
N GLY A 897 5.60 31.32 -7.36
CA GLY A 897 6.63 30.84 -6.44
C GLY A 897 8.07 31.12 -6.88
N GLU A 898 8.29 31.72 -8.04
CA GLU A 898 9.62 31.95 -8.62
C GLU A 898 10.49 32.86 -7.75
N VAL A 899 9.91 33.92 -7.16
CA VAL A 899 10.62 34.87 -6.30
C VAL A 899 11.13 34.16 -5.04
N SER A 900 10.27 33.39 -4.38
CA SER A 900 10.61 32.67 -3.15
C SER A 900 11.63 31.55 -3.39
N LYS A 901 11.53 30.84 -4.53
CA LYS A 901 12.58 29.92 -4.97
C LYS A 901 13.94 30.62 -5.11
N ASN A 902 13.98 31.74 -5.81
CA ASN A 902 15.24 32.45 -6.07
C ASN A 902 15.85 32.99 -4.76
N ALA A 903 15.01 33.48 -3.84
CA ALA A 903 15.43 33.88 -2.50
C ALA A 903 16.02 32.70 -1.70
N TYR A 904 15.36 31.54 -1.70
CA TYR A 904 15.87 30.30 -1.09
C TYR A 904 17.22 29.87 -1.69
N GLN A 905 17.36 29.92 -3.02
CA GLN A 905 18.61 29.56 -3.70
C GLN A 905 19.75 30.55 -3.42
N ALA A 906 19.43 31.81 -3.11
CA ALA A 906 20.39 32.83 -2.71
C ALA A 906 20.85 32.70 -1.25
N LEU A 907 20.14 31.93 -0.41
CA LEU A 907 20.56 31.70 0.98
C LEU A 907 21.93 31.01 1.05
N PRO A 908 22.79 31.40 2.02
CA PRO A 908 23.96 30.62 2.41
C PRO A 908 23.59 29.18 2.76
N ALA A 909 24.51 28.24 2.52
CA ALA A 909 24.25 26.80 2.73
C ALA A 909 23.75 26.46 4.15
N SER A 910 24.26 27.14 5.19
CA SER A 910 23.80 26.93 6.57
C SER A 910 22.36 27.40 6.78
N GLN A 911 21.97 28.56 6.23
CA GLN A 911 20.60 29.06 6.33
C GLN A 911 19.62 28.22 5.51
N ARG A 912 20.07 27.72 4.35
CA ARG A 912 19.30 26.74 3.58
C ARG A 912 19.04 25.48 4.39
N GLN A 913 20.06 24.98 5.09
CA GLN A 913 19.93 23.83 5.97
C GLN A 913 18.98 24.10 7.14
N ASP A 914 19.03 25.29 7.77
CA ASP A 914 18.09 25.67 8.82
C ASP A 914 16.63 25.66 8.30
N LEU A 915 16.37 26.23 7.10
CA LEU A 915 15.04 26.18 6.47
C LEU A 915 14.60 24.74 6.18
N LEU A 916 15.50 23.89 5.67
CA LEU A 916 15.21 22.47 5.45
C LEU A 916 14.99 21.73 6.78
N ASN A 917 15.69 22.06 7.86
CA ASN A 917 15.47 21.49 9.18
C ASN A 917 14.08 21.87 9.71
N PHE A 918 13.66 23.11 9.50
CA PHE A 918 12.31 23.56 9.80
C PHE A 918 11.26 22.78 9.00
N LEU A 919 11.41 22.65 7.68
CA LEU A 919 10.46 21.88 6.87
C LEU A 919 10.42 20.38 7.23
N ASN A 920 11.58 19.80 7.57
CA ASN A 920 11.65 18.44 8.09
C ASN A 920 11.04 18.33 9.50
N SER A 921 10.92 19.42 10.25
CA SER A 921 10.30 19.40 11.57
C SER A 921 8.77 19.30 11.53
N LEU A 922 8.15 19.69 10.40
CA LEU A 922 6.71 19.72 10.19
C LEU A 922 6.10 18.33 9.95
#